data_AF-A0A7W7R8P0-F1
#
_entry.id   AF-A0A7W7R8P0-F1
#
_cell.length_a   1.000
_cell.length_b   1.000
_cell.length_c   1.000
_cell.angle_alpha   90.00
_cell.angle_beta   90.00
_cell.angle_gamma   90.00
#
_symmetry.space_group_name_H-M   'P 1'
#
loop_
_entity.id
_entity.type
_entity.pdbx_description
1 polymer ?
#
loop_
_entity_poly.entity_id
_entity_poly.type
_entity_poly.pdbx_seq_one_letter_code
_entity_poly.pdbx_strand_id
1 'polypeptide(L)'
;MSTPTDLKLRQDTEIQGDIIAGFKKDYVRLLLLQFNNAPAARAWLEKITPQIATTAQVADFNERFSKARQASGGDDPSTLKATWLGLSFTYPGLQFITGQPDLLTAEQKAGDTLEAFIQGPADPGRAIALGDTDDNDPKFWTFGCATKPTVHAVLTIASDTQDGLDSAVAEQRVAASRASAVVVFEQEGAALPGSKKGKEHFGFKDGVSEPGVLGFDERDPARSGNFEKAHPGTRLIPPGEFVIGRQPAEKHDPGTAARKTIPAWMTDGSFQVVRRLEQDVAGWWAQVDRQLQRLKDLKAVPQDTTRDWFAARLVGRWRNGAPVCKYPDTQPADPATGSDNDFLFADDPDGLTTPLYSHLRKSNPRDGLIDGTPVDEVFMDARRIMRRGAPYGQPFDPTSDVPDNGPDAARGLLFVCYQADLVAQFEFIQVNWINDPDFPPGRENKPGPDPMVSGQLATVNDGKVNHEGLAPSGERQTSTLDFRPFVRTRGALYCFTPSITTLRRLAQGRLTGELTDTTQPVVTPQPVVAQNLPMDAVLPLPDVPGRFWTFQQGTIRLITTGAAGSTQIRQLTTGAVDDRTGVVVKTVGPYSSWPALKGVTQIDTILPVPDEQQVNGKSSYWLFHTVNGTQVYRFITITAGEPYTSQLLGDDQPLSRWASFGGSTAVTQVDAFLPVPDRRPAGDGTYWYWMFHNTSVGQRHRLISIGRSGQAHPDRMQRDDRKLTAWASLEGVTRVDAFLPVPGRDDPNGGQHWYWVFHQDQYRVIMVAHGGDHQDDLLREDRPTAVWSRQSSVTS
;
A
#
# COMPACT_ATOMS: atom_id res chain seq x y z
N MET A 1 19.25 -10.56 44.10
CA MET A 1 19.79 -11.58 43.17
C MET A 1 19.23 -11.24 41.80
N SER A 2 20.04 -10.82 40.84
CA SER A 2 19.55 -10.54 39.49
C SER A 2 19.06 -11.83 38.86
N THR A 3 17.81 -11.88 38.42
CA THR A 3 17.29 -12.97 37.60
C THR A 3 18.23 -13.15 36.41
N PRO A 4 18.73 -14.35 36.09
CA PRO A 4 19.53 -14.57 34.90
C PRO A 4 18.79 -14.04 33.67
N THR A 5 19.47 -13.26 32.83
CA THR A 5 18.87 -12.72 31.60
C THR A 5 18.48 -13.89 30.69
N ASP A 6 17.18 -14.08 30.46
CA ASP A 6 16.67 -15.14 29.59
C ASP A 6 16.92 -14.76 28.12
N LEU A 7 18.01 -15.24 27.52
CA LEU A 7 18.41 -14.97 26.13
C LEU A 7 18.03 -16.10 25.16
N LYS A 8 16.96 -16.85 25.44
CA LYS A 8 16.52 -18.01 24.64
C LYS A 8 16.39 -17.73 23.14
N LEU A 9 16.06 -16.50 22.73
CA LEU A 9 15.88 -16.17 21.31
C LEU A 9 17.20 -16.26 20.51
N ARG A 10 18.36 -16.15 21.19
CA ARG A 10 19.68 -16.40 20.56
C ARG A 10 19.89 -17.85 20.16
N GLN A 11 19.07 -18.78 20.65
CA GLN A 11 19.14 -20.21 20.34
C GLN A 11 18.02 -20.64 19.39
N ASP A 12 17.26 -19.69 18.85
CA ASP A 12 16.11 -19.98 18.00
C ASP A 12 16.54 -20.51 16.62
N THR A 13 16.00 -21.66 16.25
CA THR A 13 16.31 -22.37 15.01
C THR A 13 15.19 -22.28 13.96
N GLU A 14 14.08 -21.61 14.28
CA GLU A 14 12.95 -21.43 13.37
C GLU A 14 12.97 -20.07 12.67
N ILE A 15 13.47 -19.03 13.33
CA ILE A 15 13.55 -17.67 12.76
C ILE A 15 14.80 -17.53 11.88
N GLN A 16 14.64 -17.07 10.63
CA GLN A 16 15.77 -16.77 9.74
C GLN A 16 16.67 -15.66 10.32
N GLY A 17 17.98 -15.83 10.20
CA GLY A 17 18.96 -15.07 10.98
C GLY A 17 19.07 -13.59 10.65
N ASP A 18 18.68 -13.16 9.45
CA ASP A 18 18.77 -11.74 9.08
C ASP A 18 17.71 -10.87 9.78
N ILE A 19 16.61 -11.48 10.25
CA ILE A 19 15.50 -10.78 10.91
C ILE A 19 15.99 -10.14 12.22
N ILE A 20 16.38 -10.96 13.20
CA ILE A 20 16.75 -10.49 14.54
C ILE A 20 18.27 -10.29 14.66
N ALA A 21 19.06 -11.33 14.39
CA ALA A 21 20.51 -11.28 14.62
C ALA A 21 21.24 -10.39 13.60
N GLY A 22 20.74 -10.35 12.36
CA GLY A 22 21.32 -9.63 11.23
C GLY A 22 22.58 -10.29 10.69
N PHE A 23 22.68 -10.46 9.38
CA PHE A 23 23.85 -11.09 8.76
C PHE A 23 25.14 -10.28 8.96
N LYS A 24 25.05 -8.94 9.02
CA LYS A 24 26.17 -8.01 9.31
C LYS A 24 27.41 -8.29 8.45
N LYS A 25 27.20 -8.33 7.13
CA LYS A 25 28.24 -8.66 6.13
C LYS A 25 28.59 -7.47 5.25
N ASP A 26 29.82 -7.47 4.75
CA ASP A 26 30.34 -6.41 3.89
C ASP A 26 29.78 -6.51 2.47
N TYR A 27 29.38 -7.70 2.00
CA TYR A 27 28.86 -7.92 0.65
C TYR A 27 27.51 -8.64 0.69
N VAL A 28 26.56 -8.18 -0.13
CA VAL A 28 25.20 -8.72 -0.24
C VAL A 28 24.78 -8.80 -1.72
N ARG A 29 24.12 -9.90 -2.09
CA ARG A 29 23.43 -10.07 -3.37
C ARG A 29 21.98 -10.43 -3.09
N LEU A 30 21.04 -9.75 -3.74
CA LEU A 30 19.66 -10.24 -3.83
C LEU A 30 19.41 -10.81 -5.22
N LEU A 31 19.07 -12.09 -5.28
CA LEU A 31 18.55 -12.73 -6.49
C LEU A 31 17.02 -12.68 -6.44
N LEU A 32 16.41 -11.91 -7.33
CA LEU A 32 14.95 -11.83 -7.47
C LEU A 32 14.53 -12.91 -8.45
N LEU A 33 13.81 -13.91 -7.96
CA LEU A 33 13.50 -15.14 -8.69
C LEU A 33 12.04 -15.15 -9.13
N GLN A 34 11.80 -15.58 -10.37
CA GLN A 34 10.50 -15.99 -10.88
C GLN A 34 10.53 -17.50 -11.13
N PHE A 35 9.54 -18.21 -10.60
CA PHE A 35 9.38 -19.65 -10.82
C PHE A 35 8.45 -19.91 -12.01
N ASN A 36 8.82 -20.87 -12.87
CA ASN A 36 8.00 -21.26 -14.03
C ASN A 36 7.41 -22.67 -13.90
N ASN A 37 7.82 -23.43 -12.88
CA ASN A 37 7.31 -24.78 -12.62
C ASN A 37 7.20 -25.02 -11.11
N ALA A 38 5.96 -25.18 -10.59
CA ALA A 38 5.73 -25.31 -9.16
C ALA A 38 6.37 -26.58 -8.54
N PRO A 39 6.25 -27.79 -9.13
CA PRO A 39 6.98 -28.97 -8.63
C PRO A 39 8.51 -28.79 -8.57
N ALA A 40 9.12 -28.18 -9.59
CA ALA A 40 10.56 -27.94 -9.61
C ALA A 40 10.98 -26.87 -8.58
N ALA A 41 10.18 -25.82 -8.41
CA ALA A 41 10.39 -24.82 -7.37
C ALA A 41 10.31 -25.42 -5.96
N ARG A 42 9.36 -26.34 -5.71
CA ARG A 42 9.25 -27.10 -4.46
C ARG A 42 10.47 -27.97 -4.18
N ALA A 43 10.97 -28.68 -5.20
CA ALA A 43 12.17 -29.50 -5.09
C ALA A 43 13.44 -28.66 -4.85
N TRP A 44 13.51 -27.45 -5.43
CA TRP A 44 14.55 -26.48 -5.11
C TRP A 44 14.45 -25.98 -3.68
N LEU A 45 13.23 -25.68 -3.23
CA LEU A 45 12.97 -25.21 -1.87
C LEU A 45 13.38 -26.27 -0.83
N GLU A 46 13.11 -27.54 -1.09
CA GLU A 46 13.56 -28.66 -0.24
C GLU A 46 15.10 -28.67 -0.08
N LYS A 47 15.84 -28.41 -1.16
CA LYS A 47 17.31 -28.42 -1.18
C LYS A 47 17.94 -27.18 -0.54
N ILE A 48 17.33 -26.01 -0.71
CA ILE A 48 17.87 -24.76 -0.16
C ILE A 48 17.52 -24.56 1.31
N THR A 49 16.38 -25.08 1.79
CA THR A 49 15.91 -24.88 3.17
C THR A 49 16.96 -25.23 4.24
N PRO A 50 17.72 -26.34 4.16
CA PRO A 50 18.77 -26.65 5.13
C PRO A 50 19.97 -25.69 5.11
N GLN A 51 20.12 -24.89 4.06
CA GLN A 51 21.20 -23.91 3.89
C GLN A 51 20.81 -22.52 4.38
N ILE A 52 19.52 -22.28 4.65
CA ILE A 52 19.03 -21.00 5.15
C ILE A 52 19.52 -20.79 6.59
N ALA A 53 20.17 -19.66 6.81
CA ALA A 53 20.79 -19.34 8.10
C ALA A 53 19.72 -18.98 9.14
N THR A 54 19.83 -19.56 10.32
CA THR A 54 18.91 -19.31 11.45
C THR A 54 19.45 -18.26 12.41
N THR A 55 18.58 -17.70 13.24
CA THR A 55 18.96 -16.76 14.32
C THR A 55 20.03 -17.36 15.22
N ALA A 56 19.91 -18.64 15.58
CA ALA A 56 20.92 -19.34 16.37
C ALA A 56 22.32 -19.35 15.74
N GLN A 57 22.41 -19.69 14.45
CA GLN A 57 23.70 -19.76 13.75
C GLN A 57 24.34 -18.38 13.62
N VAL A 58 23.54 -17.37 13.26
CA VAL A 58 24.02 -16.01 13.05
C VAL A 58 24.39 -15.35 14.38
N ALA A 59 23.61 -15.56 15.45
CA ALA A 59 23.91 -15.03 16.78
C ALA A 59 25.22 -15.59 17.35
N ASP A 60 25.42 -16.91 17.27
CA ASP A 60 26.67 -17.55 17.70
C ASP A 60 27.88 -17.01 16.93
N PHE A 61 27.77 -16.89 15.61
CA PHE A 61 28.83 -16.31 14.79
C PHE A 61 29.12 -14.86 15.17
N ASN A 62 28.08 -14.02 15.30
CA ASN A 62 28.21 -12.61 15.64
C ASN A 62 28.86 -12.40 17.02
N GLU A 63 28.54 -13.25 18.00
CA GLU A 63 29.15 -13.21 19.32
C GLU A 63 30.65 -13.56 19.25
N ARG A 64 31.02 -14.64 18.55
CA ARG A 64 32.43 -15.03 18.35
C ARG A 64 33.21 -13.97 17.59
N PHE A 65 32.62 -13.39 16.55
CA PHE A 65 33.23 -12.32 15.76
C PHE A 65 33.46 -11.08 16.61
N SER A 66 32.45 -10.63 17.37
CA SER A 66 32.55 -9.47 18.25
C SER A 66 33.63 -9.64 19.31
N LYS A 67 33.68 -10.81 19.99
CA LYS A 67 34.74 -11.12 20.97
C LYS A 67 36.14 -11.10 20.35
N ALA A 68 36.30 -11.70 19.17
CA ALA A 68 37.59 -11.72 18.47
C ALA A 68 38.04 -10.32 18.01
N ARG A 69 37.08 -9.50 17.55
CA ARG A 69 37.32 -8.10 17.18
C ARG A 69 37.70 -7.23 18.39
N GLN A 70 37.04 -7.42 19.53
CA GLN A 70 37.41 -6.75 20.78
C GLN A 70 38.81 -7.16 21.24
N ALA A 71 39.15 -8.45 21.18
CA ALA A 71 40.46 -8.97 21.56
C ALA A 71 41.61 -8.47 20.66
N SER A 72 41.31 -8.08 19.42
CA SER A 72 42.28 -7.52 18.45
C SER A 72 42.29 -5.99 18.41
N GLY A 73 41.59 -5.31 19.33
CA GLY A 73 41.61 -3.84 19.38
C GLY A 73 40.78 -3.16 18.28
N GLY A 74 39.84 -3.88 17.66
CA GLY A 74 38.90 -3.33 16.68
C GLY A 74 39.07 -3.85 15.25
N ASP A 75 40.10 -4.65 14.99
CA ASP A 75 40.36 -5.25 13.67
C ASP A 75 39.39 -6.41 13.38
N ASP A 76 38.93 -6.49 12.12
CA ASP A 76 38.05 -7.59 11.70
C ASP A 76 38.83 -8.92 11.71
N PRO A 77 38.34 -9.98 12.40
CA PRO A 77 39.03 -11.27 12.46
C PRO A 77 39.24 -11.89 11.08
N SER A 78 40.48 -12.25 10.75
CA SER A 78 40.83 -12.80 9.43
C SER A 78 40.30 -14.22 9.20
N THR A 79 40.18 -15.03 10.25
CA THR A 79 39.79 -16.46 10.18
C THR A 79 38.30 -16.71 10.39
N LEU A 80 37.52 -15.72 10.80
CA LEU A 80 36.08 -15.84 10.99
C LEU A 80 35.35 -15.22 9.79
N LYS A 81 35.03 -16.06 8.81
CA LYS A 81 34.28 -15.69 7.60
C LYS A 81 33.06 -16.59 7.46
N ALA A 82 31.95 -16.03 7.01
CA ALA A 82 30.71 -16.75 6.74
C ALA A 82 30.01 -16.18 5.49
N THR A 83 29.31 -17.07 4.80
CA THR A 83 28.31 -16.72 3.79
C THR A 83 26.96 -17.22 4.29
N TRP A 84 25.97 -16.33 4.36
CA TRP A 84 24.63 -16.61 4.83
C TRP A 84 23.60 -16.52 3.70
N LEU A 85 22.60 -17.39 3.77
CA LEU A 85 21.45 -17.39 2.88
C LEU A 85 20.17 -17.07 3.67
N GLY A 86 19.34 -16.18 3.12
CA GLY A 86 17.98 -15.88 3.59
C GLY A 86 17.00 -15.95 2.42
N LEU A 87 15.75 -16.31 2.68
CA LEU A 87 14.75 -16.50 1.63
C LEU A 87 13.40 -15.93 2.05
N SER A 88 12.85 -15.07 1.20
CA SER A 88 11.51 -14.50 1.36
C SER A 88 10.69 -14.65 0.08
N PHE A 89 9.37 -14.54 0.21
CA PHE A 89 8.42 -14.70 -0.89
C PHE A 89 7.48 -13.51 -0.98
N THR A 90 7.19 -13.07 -2.19
CA THR A 90 6.04 -12.18 -2.43
C THR A 90 4.74 -12.98 -2.33
N TYR A 91 3.60 -12.31 -2.19
CA TYR A 91 2.30 -13.00 -2.19
C TYR A 91 2.06 -13.83 -3.47
N PRO A 92 2.32 -13.30 -4.69
CA PRO A 92 2.27 -14.10 -5.92
C PRO A 92 3.19 -15.34 -5.90
N GLY A 93 4.38 -15.23 -5.30
CA GLY A 93 5.29 -16.36 -5.18
C GLY A 93 4.77 -17.49 -4.30
N LEU A 94 4.11 -17.15 -3.18
CA LEU A 94 3.45 -18.13 -2.33
C LEU A 94 2.28 -18.80 -3.04
N GLN A 95 1.47 -18.04 -3.80
CA GLN A 95 0.39 -18.60 -4.61
C GLN A 95 0.93 -19.57 -5.67
N PHE A 96 2.02 -19.19 -6.33
CA PHE A 96 2.66 -20.01 -7.35
C PHE A 96 3.16 -21.34 -6.79
N ILE A 97 3.90 -21.32 -5.67
CA ILE A 97 4.48 -22.53 -5.08
C ILE A 97 3.41 -23.49 -4.59
N THR A 98 2.39 -22.97 -3.91
CA THR A 98 1.28 -23.77 -3.37
C THR A 98 0.33 -24.25 -4.46
N GLY A 99 0.22 -23.51 -5.57
CA GLY A 99 -0.80 -23.72 -6.60
C GLY A 99 -2.20 -23.28 -6.14
N GLN A 100 -2.30 -22.58 -5.00
CA GLN A 100 -3.57 -22.11 -4.47
C GLN A 100 -3.80 -20.66 -4.93
N PRO A 101 -4.96 -20.36 -5.55
CA PRO A 101 -5.27 -19.00 -5.99
C PRO A 101 -5.55 -18.07 -4.81
N ASP A 102 -5.81 -18.62 -3.62
CA ASP A 102 -6.04 -17.86 -2.41
C ASP A 102 -5.40 -18.54 -1.21
N LEU A 103 -4.63 -17.78 -0.43
CA LEU A 103 -3.89 -18.26 0.75
C LEU A 103 -4.48 -17.78 2.07
N LEU A 104 -5.45 -16.86 2.01
CA LEU A 104 -5.96 -16.12 3.15
C LEU A 104 -7.50 -16.11 3.12
N THR A 105 -8.16 -16.26 4.26
CA THR A 105 -9.62 -16.12 4.32
C THR A 105 -10.02 -14.66 4.06
N ALA A 106 -11.29 -14.44 3.70
CA ALA A 106 -11.81 -13.08 3.48
C ALA A 106 -11.60 -12.16 4.71
N GLU A 107 -11.76 -12.70 5.91
CA GLU A 107 -11.53 -11.96 7.17
C GLU A 107 -10.06 -11.56 7.34
N GLN A 108 -9.13 -12.43 6.92
CA GLN A 108 -7.70 -12.16 7.00
C GLN A 108 -7.27 -11.08 6.00
N LYS A 109 -7.92 -11.05 4.84
CA LYS A 109 -7.68 -10.04 3.79
C LYS A 109 -8.24 -8.66 4.11
N ALA A 110 -9.22 -8.58 5.00
CA ALA A 110 -9.82 -7.32 5.41
C ALA A 110 -8.92 -6.51 6.37
N GLY A 111 -7.78 -7.07 6.81
CA GLY A 111 -6.82 -6.40 7.69
C GLY A 111 -5.69 -5.71 6.94
N ASP A 112 -5.15 -4.63 7.55
CA ASP A 112 -4.23 -3.68 6.90
C ASP A 112 -2.92 -4.32 6.40
N THR A 113 -2.17 -5.05 7.23
CA THR A 113 -0.85 -5.60 6.84
C THR A 113 -0.93 -6.69 5.76
N LEU A 114 -1.94 -7.57 5.83
CA LEU A 114 -2.09 -8.66 4.86
C LEU A 114 -2.61 -8.13 3.54
N GLU A 115 -3.48 -7.12 3.57
CA GLU A 115 -3.86 -6.38 2.38
C GLU A 115 -2.64 -5.73 1.72
N ALA A 116 -1.80 -5.03 2.50
CA ALA A 116 -0.56 -4.43 1.99
C ALA A 116 0.36 -5.49 1.36
N PHE A 117 0.54 -6.64 2.00
CA PHE A 117 1.34 -7.75 1.47
C PHE A 117 0.77 -8.32 0.16
N ILE A 118 -0.55 -8.42 0.01
CA ILE A 118 -1.22 -8.87 -1.22
C ILE A 118 -1.03 -7.85 -2.35
N GLN A 119 -1.27 -6.57 -2.05
CA GLN A 119 -1.20 -5.48 -3.02
C GLN A 119 0.23 -5.22 -3.50
N GLY A 120 1.20 -5.31 -2.57
CA GLY A 120 2.57 -4.88 -2.80
C GLY A 120 2.70 -3.36 -2.90
N PRO A 121 3.95 -2.84 -2.91
CA PRO A 121 4.21 -1.40 -2.83
C PRO A 121 3.89 -0.65 -4.13
N ALA A 122 3.76 -1.34 -5.28
CA ALA A 122 3.44 -0.73 -6.57
C ALA A 122 1.93 -0.53 -6.80
N ASP A 123 1.07 -0.94 -5.87
CA ASP A 123 -0.35 -0.58 -5.91
C ASP A 123 -0.49 0.95 -5.98
N PRO A 124 -1.26 1.54 -6.92
CA PRO A 124 -1.15 2.97 -7.18
C PRO A 124 -1.49 3.85 -5.97
N GLY A 125 -2.47 3.49 -5.14
CA GLY A 125 -2.77 4.25 -3.92
C GLY A 125 -1.67 4.13 -2.88
N ARG A 126 -1.06 2.95 -2.77
CA ARG A 126 0.05 2.71 -1.85
C ARG A 126 1.32 3.40 -2.31
N ALA A 127 1.65 3.33 -3.59
CA ALA A 127 2.76 4.05 -4.21
C ALA A 127 2.61 5.56 -3.98
N ILE A 128 1.43 6.13 -4.24
CA ILE A 128 1.16 7.56 -3.97
C ILE A 128 1.38 7.90 -2.50
N ALA A 129 0.82 7.12 -1.56
CA ALA A 129 0.97 7.37 -0.13
C ALA A 129 2.44 7.31 0.32
N LEU A 130 3.20 6.32 -0.19
CA LEU A 130 4.63 6.16 0.09
C LEU A 130 5.49 7.29 -0.51
N GLY A 131 4.93 8.15 -1.36
CA GLY A 131 5.68 9.19 -2.06
C GLY A 131 6.28 8.75 -3.39
N ASP A 132 5.94 7.55 -3.85
CA ASP A 132 6.39 6.97 -5.12
C ASP A 132 5.59 7.54 -6.30
N THR A 133 5.77 8.84 -6.50
CA THR A 133 5.13 9.67 -7.53
C THR A 133 6.19 10.42 -8.33
N ASP A 134 5.80 11.06 -9.44
CA ASP A 134 6.72 11.78 -10.32
C ASP A 134 7.90 10.89 -10.76
N ASP A 135 9.14 11.31 -10.50
CA ASP A 135 10.35 10.53 -10.80
C ASP A 135 10.46 9.20 -10.04
N ASN A 136 9.70 9.04 -8.96
CA ASN A 136 9.65 7.83 -8.14
C ASN A 136 8.56 6.84 -8.56
N ASP A 137 7.73 7.21 -9.54
CA ASP A 137 6.58 6.42 -10.00
C ASP A 137 6.98 4.98 -10.36
N PRO A 138 6.18 3.96 -9.97
CA PRO A 138 6.43 2.55 -10.29
C PRO A 138 6.75 2.27 -11.76
N LYS A 139 6.30 3.08 -12.72
CA LYS A 139 6.66 2.92 -14.15
C LYS A 139 8.16 3.04 -14.42
N PHE A 140 8.90 3.74 -13.56
CA PHE A 140 10.36 3.92 -13.64
C PHE A 140 11.14 2.87 -12.85
N TRP A 141 10.45 1.96 -12.15
CA TRP A 141 11.11 0.92 -11.39
C TRP A 141 11.71 -0.15 -12.29
N THR A 142 12.81 -0.76 -11.84
CA THR A 142 13.49 -1.86 -12.52
C THR A 142 12.90 -3.22 -12.17
N PHE A 143 12.22 -3.33 -11.02
CA PHE A 143 11.50 -4.52 -10.57
C PHE A 143 10.30 -4.15 -9.68
N GLY A 144 9.41 -5.10 -9.43
CA GLY A 144 8.33 -4.98 -8.44
C GLY A 144 7.10 -4.19 -8.88
N CYS A 145 6.97 -3.88 -10.17
CA CYS A 145 5.80 -3.22 -10.76
C CYS A 145 5.22 -4.03 -11.93
N ALA A 146 3.99 -3.70 -12.34
CA ALA A 146 3.21 -4.48 -13.31
C ALA A 146 3.85 -4.56 -14.72
N THR A 147 4.76 -3.64 -15.07
CA THR A 147 5.47 -3.65 -16.36
C THR A 147 6.73 -4.51 -16.35
N LYS A 148 7.09 -5.12 -15.21
CA LYS A 148 8.27 -5.98 -15.04
C LYS A 148 7.84 -7.42 -14.77
N PRO A 149 8.72 -8.41 -15.02
CA PRO A 149 8.45 -9.79 -14.63
C PRO A 149 8.11 -9.91 -13.14
N THR A 150 7.11 -10.72 -12.81
CA THR A 150 6.69 -10.97 -11.43
C THR A 150 7.83 -11.59 -10.64
N VAL A 151 8.19 -10.96 -9.53
CA VAL A 151 9.12 -11.54 -8.55
C VAL A 151 8.33 -12.47 -7.64
N HIS A 152 8.71 -13.74 -7.55
CA HIS A 152 8.12 -14.73 -6.65
C HIS A 152 8.90 -14.84 -5.34
N ALA A 153 10.22 -14.79 -5.39
CA ALA A 153 11.08 -14.92 -4.21
C ALA A 153 12.28 -13.99 -4.27
N VAL A 154 12.79 -13.63 -3.09
CA VAL A 154 14.05 -12.92 -2.92
C VAL A 154 14.99 -13.83 -2.14
N LEU A 155 16.07 -14.27 -2.80
CA LEU A 155 17.16 -14.98 -2.15
C LEU A 155 18.25 -13.98 -1.79
N THR A 156 18.42 -13.74 -0.50
CA THR A 156 19.48 -12.92 0.08
C THR A 156 20.72 -13.78 0.27
N ILE A 157 21.84 -13.36 -0.30
CA ILE A 157 23.16 -13.98 -0.12
C ILE A 157 24.07 -12.91 0.47
N ALA A 158 24.64 -13.14 1.64
CA ALA A 158 25.50 -12.16 2.32
C ALA A 158 26.81 -12.81 2.73
N SER A 159 27.95 -12.17 2.45
CA SER A 159 29.27 -12.74 2.75
C SER A 159 30.26 -11.71 3.29
N ASP A 160 31.17 -12.16 4.15
CA ASP A 160 32.31 -11.36 4.63
C ASP A 160 33.34 -11.07 3.53
N THR A 161 33.29 -11.79 2.40
CA THR A 161 34.26 -11.69 1.29
C THR A 161 33.57 -11.69 -0.07
N GLN A 162 34.12 -10.95 -1.03
CA GLN A 162 33.64 -10.95 -2.41
C GLN A 162 33.68 -12.35 -3.03
N ASP A 163 34.80 -13.09 -2.90
CA ASP A 163 34.94 -14.44 -3.46
C ASP A 163 33.90 -15.43 -2.90
N GLY A 164 33.62 -15.32 -1.60
CA GLY A 164 32.59 -16.12 -0.93
C GLY A 164 31.17 -15.79 -1.40
N LEU A 165 30.91 -14.51 -1.72
CA LEU A 165 29.65 -14.08 -2.33
C LEU A 165 29.52 -14.63 -3.75
N ASP A 166 30.53 -14.41 -4.59
CA ASP A 166 30.52 -14.79 -6.01
C ASP A 166 30.35 -16.30 -6.17
N SER A 167 31.04 -17.10 -5.34
CA SER A 167 30.91 -18.55 -5.33
C SER A 167 29.49 -18.99 -4.98
N ALA A 168 28.89 -18.41 -3.94
CA ALA A 168 27.52 -18.73 -3.53
C ALA A 168 26.48 -18.26 -4.57
N VAL A 169 26.66 -17.08 -5.16
CA VAL A 169 25.79 -16.58 -6.24
C VAL A 169 25.84 -17.51 -7.44
N ALA A 170 27.03 -17.95 -7.86
CA ALA A 170 27.20 -18.89 -8.96
C ALA A 170 26.50 -20.24 -8.69
N GLU A 171 26.68 -20.80 -7.48
CA GLU A 171 26.01 -22.03 -7.06
C GLU A 171 24.48 -21.88 -7.11
N GLN A 172 23.95 -20.80 -6.53
CA GLN A 172 22.51 -20.58 -6.43
C GLN A 172 21.87 -20.26 -7.79
N ARG A 173 22.58 -19.59 -8.71
CA ARG A 173 22.13 -19.42 -10.10
C ARG A 173 21.99 -20.77 -10.82
N VAL A 174 22.96 -21.67 -10.66
CA VAL A 174 22.88 -23.02 -11.23
C VAL A 174 21.72 -23.81 -10.60
N ALA A 175 21.54 -23.73 -9.29
CA ALA A 175 20.44 -24.38 -8.59
C ALA A 175 19.06 -23.86 -9.05
N ALA A 176 18.90 -22.54 -9.18
CA ALA A 176 17.69 -21.90 -9.69
C ALA A 176 17.39 -22.31 -11.14
N SER A 177 18.39 -22.29 -12.01
CA SER A 177 18.25 -22.70 -13.42
C SER A 177 17.78 -24.15 -13.55
N ARG A 178 18.37 -25.09 -12.77
CA ARG A 178 17.94 -26.50 -12.73
C ARG A 178 16.50 -26.67 -12.22
N ALA A 179 15.99 -25.71 -11.46
CA ALA A 179 14.64 -25.67 -10.94
C ALA A 179 13.64 -24.97 -11.88
N SER A 180 14.05 -24.62 -13.10
CA SER A 180 13.24 -23.78 -14.00
C SER A 180 12.82 -22.44 -13.37
N ALA A 181 13.66 -21.89 -12.51
CA ALA A 181 13.53 -20.54 -11.98
C ALA A 181 14.41 -19.59 -12.80
N VAL A 182 13.91 -18.38 -13.02
CA VAL A 182 14.59 -17.30 -13.73
C VAL A 182 14.99 -16.23 -12.73
N VAL A 183 16.24 -15.78 -12.78
CA VAL A 183 16.66 -14.56 -12.08
C VAL A 183 16.18 -13.37 -12.91
N VAL A 184 15.11 -12.71 -12.47
CA VAL A 184 14.49 -11.59 -13.21
C VAL A 184 15.15 -10.25 -12.91
N PHE A 185 15.82 -10.15 -11.77
CA PHE A 185 16.67 -9.02 -11.43
C PHE A 185 17.70 -9.44 -10.40
N GLU A 186 18.84 -8.76 -10.39
CA GLU A 186 19.91 -9.02 -9.45
C GLU A 186 20.43 -7.72 -8.86
N GLN A 187 20.33 -7.56 -7.54
CA GLN A 187 20.74 -6.34 -6.85
C GLN A 187 22.06 -6.55 -6.10
N GLU A 188 23.02 -5.65 -6.32
CA GLU A 188 24.27 -5.55 -5.54
C GLU A 188 24.03 -4.77 -4.26
N GLY A 189 24.70 -5.17 -3.19
CA GLY A 189 24.91 -4.36 -2.01
C GLY A 189 26.32 -4.60 -1.50
N ALA A 190 27.04 -3.54 -1.16
CA ALA A 190 28.36 -3.65 -0.55
C ALA A 190 28.61 -2.46 0.38
N ALA A 191 29.34 -2.71 1.47
CA ALA A 191 29.92 -1.63 2.26
C ALA A 191 30.84 -0.78 1.38
N LEU A 192 30.76 0.54 1.53
CA LEU A 192 31.64 1.43 0.78
C LEU A 192 33.11 1.23 1.18
N PRO A 193 34.07 1.38 0.25
CA PRO A 193 35.47 1.11 0.51
C PRO A 193 36.15 2.20 1.38
N GLY A 194 37.28 1.82 2.00
CA GLY A 194 38.18 2.74 2.69
C GLY A 194 37.51 3.53 3.82
N SER A 195 37.76 4.84 3.89
CA SER A 195 37.22 5.73 4.92
C SER A 195 35.70 5.98 4.84
N LYS A 196 35.04 5.42 3.81
CA LYS A 196 33.58 5.42 3.66
C LYS A 196 32.92 4.14 4.22
N LYS A 197 33.68 3.13 4.69
CA LYS A 197 33.12 1.92 5.32
C LYS A 197 32.18 2.31 6.48
N GLY A 198 30.98 1.73 6.48
CA GLY A 198 29.91 2.04 7.45
C GLY A 198 29.14 3.34 7.19
N LYS A 199 29.34 3.99 6.03
CA LYS A 199 28.58 5.17 5.61
C LYS A 199 27.72 4.89 4.39
N GLU A 200 26.65 5.67 4.23
CA GLU A 200 25.89 5.76 2.99
C GLU A 200 26.50 6.79 2.02
N HIS A 201 25.94 6.92 0.80
CA HIS A 201 26.58 7.68 -0.28
C HIS A 201 26.61 9.20 -0.08
N PHE A 202 25.70 9.79 0.70
CA PHE A 202 25.82 11.20 1.10
C PHE A 202 26.98 11.41 2.10
N GLY A 203 27.47 10.35 2.73
CA GLY A 203 28.68 10.32 3.54
C GLY A 203 28.42 10.36 5.04
N PHE A 204 27.25 9.90 5.49
CA PHE A 204 26.86 9.76 6.89
C PHE A 204 26.96 8.32 7.37
N LYS A 205 27.40 8.14 8.62
CA LYS A 205 27.41 6.82 9.26
C LYS A 205 25.98 6.30 9.38
N ASP A 206 25.74 5.09 8.88
CA ASP A 206 24.45 4.40 8.97
C ASP A 206 24.52 3.22 9.95
N GLY A 207 23.38 2.63 10.30
CA GLY A 207 23.28 1.45 11.17
C GLY A 207 23.55 1.72 12.65
N VAL A 208 23.50 2.99 13.10
CA VAL A 208 23.79 3.36 14.50
C VAL A 208 22.64 3.05 15.44
N SER A 209 21.41 3.36 15.06
CA SER A 209 20.22 3.27 15.93
C SER A 209 19.29 2.15 15.48
N GLU A 210 19.65 0.90 15.76
CA GLU A 210 18.74 -0.26 15.67
C GLU A 210 17.99 -0.46 17.00
N PRO A 211 16.76 -0.98 17.00
CA PRO A 211 16.12 -1.42 18.24
C PRO A 211 16.80 -2.70 18.75
N GLY A 212 16.94 -2.82 20.06
CA GLY A 212 17.29 -4.09 20.70
C GLY A 212 16.03 -4.93 20.93
N VAL A 213 16.19 -6.23 21.15
CA VAL A 213 15.07 -7.18 21.25
C VAL A 213 15.08 -7.91 22.59
N LEU A 214 13.95 -7.87 23.30
CA LEU A 214 13.74 -8.63 24.53
C LEU A 214 13.89 -10.13 24.27
N GLY A 215 14.67 -10.80 25.12
CA GLY A 215 14.97 -12.23 24.97
C GLY A 215 16.08 -12.56 23.99
N PHE A 216 16.66 -11.57 23.30
CA PHE A 216 17.80 -11.70 22.41
C PHE A 216 19.00 -10.85 22.85
N ASP A 217 18.77 -9.57 23.17
CA ASP A 217 19.82 -8.65 23.62
C ASP A 217 19.89 -8.58 25.16
N GLU A 218 21.09 -8.37 25.67
CA GLU A 218 21.32 -8.28 27.12
C GLU A 218 20.74 -6.99 27.68
N ARG A 219 19.88 -7.11 28.69
CA ARG A 219 19.39 -5.96 29.46
C ARG A 219 20.49 -5.35 30.30
N ASP A 220 20.55 -4.03 30.32
CA ASP A 220 21.41 -3.26 31.21
C ASP A 220 20.90 -3.37 32.67
N PRO A 221 21.64 -4.00 33.60
CA PRO A 221 21.22 -4.09 34.99
C PRO A 221 21.36 -2.74 35.73
N ALA A 222 22.10 -1.77 35.19
CA ALA A 222 22.35 -0.49 35.83
C ALA A 222 21.27 0.57 35.51
N ARG A 223 20.39 0.31 34.53
CA ARG A 223 19.37 1.25 34.07
C ARG A 223 17.96 0.72 34.33
N SER A 224 17.10 1.57 34.87
CA SER A 224 15.67 1.27 34.97
C SER A 224 15.03 1.22 33.58
N GLY A 225 14.03 0.34 33.41
CA GLY A 225 13.39 0.12 32.10
C GLY A 225 14.09 -0.91 31.23
N ASN A 226 13.63 -1.05 30.00
CA ASN A 226 14.08 -2.05 29.05
C ASN A 226 15.13 -1.45 28.12
N PHE A 227 16.37 -1.33 28.59
CA PHE A 227 17.50 -0.82 27.80
C PHE A 227 18.57 -1.88 27.61
N GLU A 228 19.25 -1.83 26.47
CA GLU A 228 20.34 -2.73 26.12
C GLU A 228 21.63 -2.34 26.85
N LYS A 229 22.37 -3.33 27.31
CA LYS A 229 23.66 -3.18 28.01
C LYS A 229 24.80 -2.72 27.11
N ALA A 230 24.88 -3.21 25.87
CA ALA A 230 26.02 -2.95 24.99
C ALA A 230 25.89 -1.64 24.19
N HIS A 231 24.66 -1.15 24.00
CA HIS A 231 24.38 0.05 23.20
C HIS A 231 23.57 1.06 24.04
N PRO A 232 24.24 2.05 24.66
CA PRO A 232 23.57 3.06 25.48
C PRO A 232 22.44 3.78 24.73
N GLY A 233 21.27 3.88 25.36
CA GLY A 233 20.08 4.52 24.78
C GLY A 233 19.23 3.61 23.88
N THR A 234 19.69 2.41 23.55
CA THR A 234 18.91 1.44 22.78
C THR A 234 17.88 0.76 23.68
N ARG A 235 16.60 0.92 23.33
CA ARG A 235 15.49 0.22 23.99
C ARG A 235 15.42 -1.24 23.53
N LEU A 236 15.06 -2.12 24.46
CA LEU A 236 14.71 -3.51 24.23
C LEU A 236 13.21 -3.63 24.00
N ILE A 237 12.84 -4.07 22.80
CA ILE A 237 11.47 -4.12 22.31
C ILE A 237 10.99 -5.57 22.34
N PRO A 238 9.71 -5.82 22.66
CA PRO A 238 9.12 -7.15 22.56
C PRO A 238 9.30 -7.77 21.16
N PRO A 239 9.72 -9.04 21.06
CA PRO A 239 10.02 -9.68 19.77
C PRO A 239 8.81 -9.77 18.84
N GLY A 240 7.58 -9.71 19.36
CA GLY A 240 6.34 -9.68 18.58
C GLY A 240 6.18 -8.47 17.66
N GLU A 241 6.98 -7.41 17.88
CA GLU A 241 7.04 -6.26 16.97
C GLU A 241 7.82 -6.57 15.68
N PHE A 242 8.67 -7.60 15.68
CA PHE A 242 9.49 -7.98 14.52
C PHE A 242 9.17 -9.37 13.97
N VAL A 243 8.70 -10.28 14.83
CA VAL A 243 8.45 -11.69 14.52
C VAL A 243 7.02 -12.07 14.88
N ILE A 244 6.27 -12.51 13.87
CA ILE A 244 4.88 -12.91 13.99
C ILE A 244 4.75 -14.10 14.96
N GLY A 245 3.77 -14.03 15.86
CA GLY A 245 3.48 -15.08 16.84
C GLY A 245 4.34 -15.04 18.11
N ARG A 246 5.32 -14.13 18.19
CA ARG A 246 6.05 -13.83 19.43
C ARG A 246 5.31 -12.79 20.27
N GLN A 247 5.69 -12.67 21.55
CA GLN A 247 5.02 -11.77 22.49
C GLN A 247 5.16 -10.30 22.02
N PRO A 248 4.04 -9.60 21.75
CA PRO A 248 4.05 -8.17 21.43
C PRO A 248 4.13 -7.30 22.69
N ALA A 249 4.14 -5.97 22.52
CA ALA A 249 3.96 -5.04 23.64
C ALA A 249 2.62 -5.26 24.40
N GLU A 250 2.64 -5.09 25.73
CA GLU A 250 1.54 -5.48 26.64
C GLU A 250 0.23 -4.72 26.41
N LYS A 251 0.32 -3.45 26.03
CA LYS A 251 -0.81 -2.69 25.50
C LYS A 251 -0.63 -2.64 24.01
N HIS A 252 -1.69 -2.91 23.26
CA HIS A 252 -1.65 -2.92 21.81
C HIS A 252 -2.29 -1.63 21.33
N ASP A 253 -1.65 -0.93 20.40
CA ASP A 253 -2.29 0.22 19.74
C ASP A 253 -3.56 -0.29 19.01
N PRO A 254 -4.76 0.26 19.28
CA PRO A 254 -5.98 -0.14 18.58
C PRO A 254 -5.90 -0.08 17.05
N GLY A 255 -4.94 0.64 16.46
CA GLY A 255 -4.68 0.67 15.01
C GLY A 255 -3.96 -0.54 14.41
N THR A 256 -3.55 -1.53 15.20
CA THR A 256 -2.78 -2.70 14.73
C THR A 256 -3.63 -3.99 14.67
N ALA A 257 -4.86 -3.88 14.15
CA ALA A 257 -5.87 -4.94 14.12
C ALA A 257 -5.40 -6.27 13.47
N ALA A 258 -4.33 -6.22 12.67
CA ALA A 258 -3.77 -7.34 11.92
C ALA A 258 -3.41 -8.57 12.76
N ARG A 259 -2.85 -8.43 13.97
CA ARG A 259 -2.26 -9.57 14.70
C ARG A 259 -3.23 -10.71 15.01
N LYS A 260 -4.53 -10.42 15.19
CA LYS A 260 -5.55 -11.44 15.48
C LYS A 260 -5.97 -12.25 14.26
N THR A 261 -5.74 -11.74 13.06
CA THR A 261 -6.13 -12.39 11.80
C THR A 261 -4.94 -13.04 11.08
N ILE A 262 -3.70 -12.85 11.56
CA ILE A 262 -2.53 -13.47 10.93
C ILE A 262 -2.64 -15.01 10.97
N PRO A 263 -2.52 -15.70 9.82
CA PRO A 263 -2.52 -17.16 9.78
C PRO A 263 -1.40 -17.79 10.61
N ALA A 264 -1.69 -18.93 11.23
CA ALA A 264 -0.72 -19.67 12.05
C ALA A 264 0.53 -20.14 11.28
N TRP A 265 0.47 -20.25 9.95
CA TRP A 265 1.64 -20.61 9.13
C TRP A 265 2.66 -19.47 9.00
N MET A 266 2.29 -18.24 9.35
CA MET A 266 3.20 -17.08 9.36
C MET A 266 3.98 -16.94 10.67
N THR A 267 3.67 -17.74 11.69
CA THR A 267 4.42 -17.76 12.96
C THR A 267 5.91 -17.97 12.73
N ASP A 268 6.71 -17.24 13.49
CA ASP A 268 8.19 -17.20 13.43
C ASP A 268 8.76 -16.62 12.13
N GLY A 269 7.90 -16.03 11.30
CA GLY A 269 8.29 -15.22 10.16
C GLY A 269 8.20 -13.72 10.42
N SER A 270 8.61 -12.96 9.41
CA SER A 270 8.59 -11.49 9.42
C SER A 270 8.30 -10.96 8.02
N PHE A 271 7.60 -9.83 7.93
CA PHE A 271 7.51 -9.12 6.65
C PHE A 271 8.85 -8.46 6.34
N GLN A 272 9.25 -8.50 5.07
CA GLN A 272 10.45 -7.86 4.56
C GLN A 272 10.04 -6.79 3.55
N VAL A 273 10.53 -5.57 3.72
CA VAL A 273 10.47 -4.53 2.69
C VAL A 273 11.82 -4.48 2.02
N VAL A 274 11.83 -4.46 0.69
CA VAL A 274 13.02 -4.18 -0.12
C VAL A 274 12.75 -2.94 -0.94
N ARG A 275 13.61 -1.93 -0.88
CA ARG A 275 13.56 -0.73 -1.73
C ARG A 275 14.93 -0.44 -2.32
N ARG A 276 14.98 -0.30 -3.64
CA ARG A 276 16.16 0.21 -4.35
C ARG A 276 16.06 1.73 -4.41
N LEU A 277 16.78 2.41 -3.53
CA LEU A 277 16.79 3.87 -3.40
C LEU A 277 18.04 4.42 -4.07
N GLU A 278 17.90 5.02 -5.25
CA GLU A 278 18.96 5.71 -5.96
C GLU A 278 19.25 7.07 -5.31
N GLN A 279 20.52 7.43 -5.14
CA GLN A 279 20.94 8.65 -4.45
C GLN A 279 21.70 9.57 -5.39
N ASP A 280 21.17 10.77 -5.62
CA ASP A 280 21.87 11.85 -6.32
C ASP A 280 22.75 12.63 -5.33
N VAL A 281 23.99 12.14 -5.16
CA VAL A 281 24.96 12.68 -4.20
C VAL A 281 25.34 14.12 -4.51
N ALA A 282 25.58 14.43 -5.79
CA ALA A 282 25.97 15.76 -6.20
C ALA A 282 24.81 16.76 -6.02
N GLY A 283 23.61 16.37 -6.44
CA GLY A 283 22.40 17.16 -6.30
C GLY A 283 22.06 17.45 -4.83
N TRP A 284 22.15 16.43 -3.95
CA TRP A 284 21.92 16.60 -2.51
C TRP A 284 22.84 17.66 -1.93
N TRP A 285 24.16 17.52 -2.14
CA TRP A 285 25.13 18.46 -1.60
C TRP A 285 25.01 19.87 -2.19
N ALA A 286 24.68 20.00 -3.47
CA ALA A 286 24.38 21.30 -4.06
C ALA A 286 23.13 21.95 -3.45
N GLN A 287 22.12 21.16 -3.08
CA GLN A 287 20.95 21.68 -2.36
C GLN A 287 21.28 22.12 -0.94
N VAL A 288 22.08 21.34 -0.21
CA VAL A 288 22.59 21.73 1.13
C VAL A 288 23.28 23.09 1.05
N ASP A 289 24.15 23.29 0.06
CA ASP A 289 24.88 24.55 -0.12
C ASP A 289 23.94 25.72 -0.45
N ARG A 290 22.95 25.52 -1.33
CA ARG A 290 21.95 26.54 -1.67
C ARG A 290 21.09 26.94 -0.47
N GLN A 291 20.56 25.97 0.28
CA GLN A 291 19.68 26.22 1.42
C GLN A 291 20.46 26.80 2.62
N LEU A 292 21.73 26.42 2.80
CA LEU A 292 22.61 27.09 3.77
C LEU A 292 22.85 28.55 3.40
N GLN A 293 23.13 28.84 2.12
CA GLN A 293 23.28 30.23 1.67
C GLN A 293 22.00 31.03 1.93
N ARG A 294 20.82 30.44 1.68
CA ARG A 294 19.53 31.06 1.99
C ARG A 294 19.39 31.43 3.47
N LEU A 295 19.77 30.53 4.39
CA LEU A 295 19.76 30.81 5.83
C LEU A 295 20.72 31.95 6.20
N LYS A 296 21.91 31.99 5.58
CA LYS A 296 22.88 33.09 5.78
C LYS A 296 22.34 34.43 5.30
N ASP A 297 21.68 34.48 4.14
CA ASP A 297 21.10 35.70 3.59
C ASP A 297 19.95 36.23 4.48
N LEU A 298 19.17 35.31 5.06
CA LEU A 298 18.12 35.61 6.04
C LEU A 298 18.65 35.95 7.43
N LYS A 299 19.98 35.86 7.63
CA LYS A 299 20.65 36.02 8.94
C LYS A 299 20.11 35.08 10.02
N ALA A 300 19.55 33.95 9.62
CA ALA A 300 19.03 32.92 10.51
C ALA A 300 20.14 32.06 11.12
N VAL A 301 21.34 32.08 10.51
CA VAL A 301 22.55 31.41 11.01
C VAL A 301 23.78 32.33 10.85
N PRO A 302 24.86 32.11 11.62
CA PRO A 302 26.13 32.80 11.44
C PRO A 302 26.71 32.67 10.01
N GLN A 303 27.44 33.68 9.56
CA GLN A 303 28.04 33.68 8.21
C GLN A 303 29.15 32.62 8.05
N ASP A 304 29.81 32.25 9.14
CA ASP A 304 30.83 31.20 9.21
C ASP A 304 30.25 29.79 9.38
N THR A 305 28.92 29.63 9.48
CA THR A 305 28.27 28.31 9.50
C THR A 305 28.69 27.49 8.29
N THR A 306 29.08 26.24 8.55
CA THR A 306 29.64 25.35 7.54
C THR A 306 28.57 24.46 6.90
N ARG A 307 28.86 23.97 5.70
CA ARG A 307 28.04 22.99 4.99
C ARG A 307 27.78 21.72 5.83
N ASP A 308 28.81 21.19 6.48
CA ASP A 308 28.68 19.97 7.29
C ASP A 308 27.79 20.19 8.52
N TRP A 309 27.80 21.38 9.13
CA TRP A 309 26.90 21.74 10.24
C TRP A 309 25.42 21.69 9.82
N PHE A 310 25.11 22.21 8.64
CA PHE A 310 23.74 22.22 8.12
C PHE A 310 23.30 20.83 7.67
N ALA A 311 24.17 20.10 6.97
CA ALA A 311 23.90 18.73 6.56
C ALA A 311 23.66 17.80 7.77
N ALA A 312 24.44 17.96 8.84
CA ALA A 312 24.23 17.22 10.09
C ALA A 312 22.85 17.46 10.70
N ARG A 313 22.29 18.67 10.55
CA ARG A 313 20.93 19.03 11.00
C ARG A 313 19.82 18.56 10.08
N LEU A 314 20.09 18.33 8.79
CA LEU A 314 19.13 17.66 7.91
C LEU A 314 19.01 16.17 8.25
N VAL A 315 20.11 15.56 8.72
CA VAL A 315 20.14 14.14 9.10
C VAL A 315 19.76 13.91 10.57
N GLY A 316 20.17 14.80 11.47
CA GLY A 316 20.11 14.63 12.93
C GLY A 316 21.40 14.08 13.56
N ARG A 317 22.41 13.77 12.74
CA ARG A 317 23.74 13.29 13.14
C ARG A 317 24.81 13.88 12.23
N TRP A 318 26.00 14.09 12.80
CA TRP A 318 27.20 14.37 12.04
C TRP A 318 27.63 13.18 11.19
N ARG A 319 28.54 13.41 10.23
CA ARG A 319 29.00 12.39 9.27
C ARG A 319 29.73 11.22 9.91
N ASN A 320 30.36 11.43 11.07
CA ASN A 320 30.95 10.38 11.89
C ASN A 320 29.92 9.60 12.74
N GLY A 321 28.65 10.02 12.73
CA GLY A 321 27.56 9.43 13.48
C GLY A 321 27.23 10.13 14.81
N ALA A 322 27.99 11.13 15.26
CA ALA A 322 27.72 11.80 16.53
C ALA A 322 26.36 12.54 16.49
N PRO A 323 25.50 12.43 17.52
CA PRO A 323 24.19 13.06 17.51
C PRO A 323 24.26 14.57 17.70
N VAL A 324 23.54 15.32 16.86
CA VAL A 324 23.53 16.80 16.90
C VAL A 324 23.05 17.31 18.25
N CYS A 325 22.08 16.66 18.88
CA CYS A 325 21.56 17.06 20.19
C CYS A 325 22.61 17.09 21.30
N LYS A 326 23.69 16.29 21.21
CA LYS A 326 24.78 16.30 22.21
C LYS A 326 25.99 17.13 21.76
N TYR A 327 26.13 17.32 20.45
CA TYR A 327 27.25 18.03 19.85
C TYR A 327 26.71 19.06 18.86
N PRO A 328 26.03 20.13 19.34
CA PRO A 328 25.30 21.05 18.49
C PRO A 328 26.20 21.86 17.55
N ASP A 329 27.40 22.21 18.00
CA ASP A 329 28.23 23.20 17.31
C ASP A 329 29.28 22.58 16.39
N THR A 330 29.85 21.43 16.76
CA THR A 330 30.99 20.86 16.06
C THR A 330 31.02 19.35 16.14
N GLN A 331 31.44 18.70 15.05
CA GLN A 331 31.67 17.27 15.02
C GLN A 331 32.79 16.88 16.01
N PRO A 332 32.54 16.00 16.99
CA PRO A 332 33.58 15.55 17.92
C PRO A 332 34.64 14.71 17.20
N ALA A 333 35.90 14.83 17.66
CA ALA A 333 37.03 14.08 17.12
C ALA A 333 37.06 12.62 17.59
N ASP A 334 36.51 12.32 18.78
CA ASP A 334 36.48 10.98 19.35
C ASP A 334 35.54 10.05 18.55
N PRO A 335 36.06 8.99 17.91
CA PRO A 335 35.26 8.05 17.12
C PRO A 335 34.16 7.33 17.93
N ALA A 336 34.33 7.16 19.25
CA ALA A 336 33.36 6.47 20.10
C ALA A 336 32.02 7.21 20.19
N THR A 337 32.03 8.53 20.04
CA THR A 337 30.82 9.37 20.01
C THR A 337 29.90 9.05 18.83
N GLY A 338 30.46 8.47 17.74
CA GLY A 338 29.69 8.08 16.57
C GLY A 338 28.75 6.89 16.78
N SER A 339 28.80 6.23 17.94
CA SER A 339 27.85 5.20 18.37
C SER A 339 26.92 5.67 19.49
N ASP A 340 27.05 6.92 19.96
CA ASP A 340 26.21 7.44 21.02
C ASP A 340 24.76 7.55 20.56
N ASN A 341 23.88 6.84 21.25
CA ASN A 341 22.44 6.80 20.99
C ASN A 341 21.59 7.19 22.21
N ASP A 342 22.21 7.67 23.30
CA ASP A 342 21.54 7.91 24.57
C ASP A 342 20.99 9.33 24.70
N PHE A 343 19.91 9.60 23.97
CA PHE A 343 19.17 10.87 23.96
C PHE A 343 17.69 10.64 23.64
N LEU A 344 16.81 11.58 23.98
CA LEU A 344 15.35 11.40 23.86
C LEU A 344 14.63 12.57 23.17
N PHE A 345 15.31 13.69 22.92
CA PHE A 345 14.75 14.95 22.37
C PHE A 345 13.70 15.65 23.25
N ALA A 346 13.44 15.17 24.47
CA ALA A 346 12.50 15.79 25.41
C ALA A 346 12.91 17.22 25.83
N ASP A 347 14.20 17.53 25.75
CA ASP A 347 14.82 18.82 26.07
C ASP A 347 14.88 19.80 24.88
N ASP A 348 14.47 19.37 23.69
CA ASP A 348 14.45 20.18 22.47
C ASP A 348 13.09 20.11 21.77
N PRO A 349 11.96 20.43 22.46
CA PRO A 349 10.62 20.27 21.93
C PRO A 349 10.37 21.15 20.70
N ASP A 350 11.06 22.28 20.56
CA ASP A 350 10.94 23.19 19.41
C ASP A 350 11.87 22.86 18.24
N GLY A 351 12.82 21.94 18.43
CA GLY A 351 13.80 21.58 17.40
C GLY A 351 14.81 22.68 17.07
N LEU A 352 15.16 23.52 18.06
CA LEU A 352 16.17 24.57 17.93
C LEU A 352 17.57 23.97 17.78
N THR A 353 17.81 22.81 18.40
CA THR A 353 19.11 22.12 18.29
C THR A 353 19.09 21.10 17.16
N THR A 354 18.16 20.15 17.22
CA THR A 354 17.95 19.12 16.20
C THR A 354 16.61 19.39 15.52
N PRO A 355 16.59 19.95 14.30
CA PRO A 355 15.36 20.33 13.63
C PRO A 355 14.31 19.22 13.61
N LEU A 356 13.05 19.59 13.72
CA LEU A 356 11.92 18.64 13.74
C LEU A 356 11.78 17.84 12.44
N TYR A 357 12.22 18.42 11.32
CA TYR A 357 12.28 17.76 10.03
C TYR A 357 13.55 16.90 9.82
N SER A 358 14.47 16.82 10.79
CA SER A 358 15.69 16.00 10.65
C SER A 358 15.32 14.55 10.36
N HIS A 359 16.00 13.90 9.43
CA HIS A 359 15.69 12.54 8.99
C HIS A 359 15.52 11.55 10.16
N LEU A 360 16.51 11.50 11.06
CA LEU A 360 16.48 10.59 12.20
C LEU A 360 15.43 10.93 13.26
N ARG A 361 15.03 12.21 13.34
CA ARG A 361 13.97 12.68 14.25
C ARG A 361 12.58 12.43 13.66
N LYS A 362 12.41 12.57 12.34
CA LYS A 362 11.21 12.14 11.62
C LYS A 362 11.01 10.63 11.74
N SER A 363 12.06 9.83 11.47
CA SER A 363 11.95 8.37 11.47
C SER A 363 11.86 7.75 12.86
N ASN A 364 12.36 8.43 13.90
CA ASN A 364 12.27 8.02 15.30
C ASN A 364 12.28 9.26 16.22
N PRO A 365 11.11 9.87 16.47
CA PRO A 365 11.00 11.11 17.23
C PRO A 365 11.27 10.99 18.73
N ARG A 366 11.33 9.76 19.26
CA ARG A 366 11.55 9.47 20.69
C ARG A 366 10.51 10.23 21.55
N ASP A 367 10.96 10.94 22.59
CA ASP A 367 10.09 11.75 23.45
C ASP A 367 9.88 13.18 22.91
N GLY A 368 10.43 13.51 21.74
CA GLY A 368 10.37 14.85 21.15
C GLY A 368 9.07 15.19 20.41
N LEU A 369 7.97 14.45 20.64
CA LEU A 369 6.67 14.68 19.98
C LEU A 369 5.71 15.55 20.80
N ILE A 370 5.72 15.43 22.12
CA ILE A 370 4.77 16.10 23.01
C ILE A 370 5.57 17.02 23.93
N ASP A 371 5.16 18.29 24.00
CA ASP A 371 5.85 19.27 24.82
C ASP A 371 5.90 18.84 26.30
N GLY A 372 7.10 18.59 26.80
CA GLY A 372 7.38 18.19 28.18
C GLY A 372 6.79 16.86 28.64
N THR A 373 6.13 16.09 27.77
CA THR A 373 5.46 14.83 28.15
C THR A 373 6.06 13.65 27.38
N PRO A 374 6.54 12.59 28.06
CA PRO A 374 7.02 11.39 27.38
C PRO A 374 5.94 10.80 26.46
N VAL A 375 6.36 10.33 25.29
CA VAL A 375 5.47 9.60 24.39
C VAL A 375 5.24 8.21 24.97
N ASP A 376 4.05 7.65 24.79
CA ASP A 376 3.79 6.28 25.22
C ASP A 376 4.79 5.34 24.53
N GLU A 377 5.59 4.66 25.34
CA GLU A 377 6.61 3.72 24.91
C GLU A 377 6.02 2.62 24.01
N VAL A 378 4.80 2.18 24.30
CA VAL A 378 4.09 1.17 23.53
C VAL A 378 3.82 1.65 22.11
N PHE A 379 3.37 2.91 21.97
CA PHE A 379 3.14 3.50 20.66
C PHE A 379 4.43 3.57 19.86
N MET A 380 5.54 4.01 20.50
CA MET A 380 6.83 4.11 19.84
C MET A 380 7.40 2.75 19.45
N ASP A 381 7.34 1.77 20.34
CA ASP A 381 7.85 0.41 20.13
C ASP A 381 7.12 -0.27 18.95
N ALA A 382 5.81 -0.03 18.82
CA ALA A 382 4.97 -0.54 17.72
C ALA A 382 5.29 0.08 16.33
N ARG A 383 6.16 1.09 16.25
CA ARG A 383 6.60 1.68 14.97
C ARG A 383 8.00 1.23 14.53
N ARG A 384 8.74 0.54 15.39
CA ARG A 384 10.15 0.27 15.16
C ARG A 384 10.33 -0.79 14.07
N ILE A 385 11.40 -0.67 13.28
CA ILE A 385 11.77 -1.62 12.23
C ILE A 385 13.23 -2.07 12.43
N MET A 386 13.56 -3.28 11.98
CA MET A 386 14.94 -3.76 11.91
C MET A 386 15.50 -3.47 10.52
N ARG A 387 16.53 -2.64 10.38
CA ARG A 387 17.10 -2.30 9.06
C ARG A 387 18.31 -3.16 8.75
N ARG A 388 18.37 -3.68 7.52
CA ARG A 388 19.43 -4.55 6.97
C ARG A 388 19.91 -4.06 5.61
N GLY A 389 19.83 -2.75 5.39
CA GLY A 389 20.22 -2.15 4.13
C GLY A 389 21.72 -2.18 3.87
N ALA A 390 22.09 -2.01 2.61
CA ALA A 390 23.49 -1.90 2.17
C ALA A 390 23.59 -0.87 1.03
N PRO A 391 24.67 -0.08 0.96
CA PRO A 391 24.92 0.76 -0.21
C PRO A 391 25.09 -0.08 -1.48
N TYR A 392 24.81 0.49 -2.66
CA TYR A 392 25.12 -0.10 -3.95
C TYR A 392 25.74 0.93 -4.89
N GLY A 393 26.52 0.48 -5.86
CA GLY A 393 27.27 1.34 -6.79
C GLY A 393 28.52 1.94 -6.16
N GLN A 394 29.44 2.43 -7.00
CA GLN A 394 30.69 3.02 -6.53
C GLN A 394 30.46 4.40 -5.91
N PRO A 395 31.30 4.81 -4.93
CA PRO A 395 31.24 6.15 -4.38
C PRO A 395 31.42 7.21 -5.48
N PHE A 396 30.62 8.27 -5.42
CA PHE A 396 30.75 9.39 -6.36
C PHE A 396 32.15 10.00 -6.32
N ASP A 397 32.76 10.16 -7.49
CA ASP A 397 34.00 10.89 -7.73
C ASP A 397 33.78 11.87 -8.90
N PRO A 398 33.70 13.19 -8.62
CA PRO A 398 33.46 14.20 -9.67
C PRO A 398 34.63 14.36 -10.65
N THR A 399 35.80 13.79 -10.33
CA THR A 399 37.04 13.93 -11.12
C THR A 399 37.42 12.66 -11.86
N SER A 400 36.66 11.58 -11.70
CA SER A 400 36.98 10.31 -12.33
C SER A 400 36.39 10.21 -13.72
N ASP A 401 37.22 9.81 -14.68
CA ASP A 401 36.80 9.44 -16.04
C ASP A 401 36.22 8.01 -16.10
N VAL A 402 36.10 7.31 -14.97
CA VAL A 402 35.50 5.97 -14.91
C VAL A 402 33.97 6.13 -14.92
N PRO A 403 33.24 5.52 -15.87
CA PRO A 403 31.79 5.66 -15.95
C PRO A 403 31.05 5.26 -14.67
N ASP A 404 31.59 4.28 -13.93
CA ASP A 404 30.94 3.67 -12.76
C ASP A 404 30.96 4.54 -11.48
N ASN A 405 31.79 5.59 -11.43
CA ASN A 405 31.86 6.52 -10.28
C ASN A 405 31.59 8.00 -10.68
N GLY A 406 31.39 8.28 -11.98
CA GLY A 406 31.02 9.59 -12.50
C GLY A 406 29.59 10.03 -12.18
N PRO A 407 29.16 11.23 -12.61
CA PRO A 407 27.87 11.83 -12.22
C PRO A 407 26.65 10.94 -12.50
N ASP A 408 26.62 10.29 -13.67
CA ASP A 408 25.46 9.51 -14.14
C ASP A 408 25.43 8.06 -13.65
N ALA A 409 26.46 7.61 -12.92
CA ALA A 409 26.52 6.23 -12.45
C ALA A 409 25.45 5.96 -11.37
N ALA A 410 24.72 4.86 -11.54
CA ALA A 410 23.69 4.46 -10.59
C ALA A 410 24.33 4.06 -9.25
N ARG A 411 23.91 4.73 -8.18
CA ARG A 411 24.35 4.46 -6.81
C ARG A 411 23.22 4.74 -5.84
N GLY A 412 23.30 4.17 -4.66
CA GLY A 412 22.40 4.53 -3.58
C GLY A 412 22.33 3.48 -2.49
N LEU A 413 21.15 3.33 -1.90
CA LEU A 413 20.90 2.41 -0.80
C LEU A 413 19.93 1.31 -1.24
N LEU A 414 20.34 0.05 -1.07
CA LEU A 414 19.41 -1.06 -0.99
C LEU A 414 18.85 -1.05 0.42
N PHE A 415 17.68 -0.45 0.59
CA PHE A 415 16.98 -0.44 1.87
C PHE A 415 16.26 -1.77 2.05
N VAL A 416 16.57 -2.46 3.15
CA VAL A 416 15.87 -3.67 3.58
C VAL A 416 15.44 -3.47 5.01
N CYS A 417 14.19 -3.79 5.34
CA CYS A 417 13.77 -3.84 6.74
C CYS A 417 12.81 -4.98 7.05
N TYR A 418 12.77 -5.36 8.32
CA TYR A 418 11.95 -6.43 8.87
C TYR A 418 11.02 -5.92 9.97
N GLN A 419 9.78 -6.41 9.94
CA GLN A 419 8.71 -6.01 10.85
C GLN A 419 7.58 -7.05 10.90
N ALA A 420 6.79 -7.05 11.97
CA ALA A 420 5.60 -7.92 12.08
C ALA A 420 4.36 -7.32 11.41
N ASP A 421 4.35 -6.00 11.14
CA ASP A 421 3.23 -5.27 10.52
C ASP A 421 3.76 -4.21 9.54
N LEU A 422 3.46 -4.36 8.26
CA LEU A 422 3.91 -3.45 7.19
C LEU A 422 3.31 -2.05 7.38
N VAL A 423 2.01 -1.98 7.66
CA VAL A 423 1.25 -0.72 7.68
C VAL A 423 1.59 0.06 8.92
N ALA A 424 1.65 -0.61 10.07
CA ALA A 424 1.90 0.01 11.35
C ALA A 424 3.35 0.43 11.57
N GLN A 425 4.31 -0.08 10.79
CA GLN A 425 5.74 0.16 10.99
C GLN A 425 6.35 0.88 9.80
N PHE A 426 6.69 0.15 8.72
CA PHE A 426 7.36 0.75 7.56
C PHE A 426 6.52 1.86 6.91
N GLU A 427 5.25 1.58 6.59
CA GLU A 427 4.41 2.56 5.92
C GLU A 427 4.04 3.72 6.84
N PHE A 428 3.75 3.44 8.11
CA PHE A 428 3.47 4.50 9.08
C PHE A 428 4.63 5.49 9.18
N ILE A 429 5.87 4.99 9.30
CA ILE A 429 7.05 5.86 9.32
C ILE A 429 7.14 6.68 8.02
N GLN A 430 6.96 6.05 6.86
CA GLN A 430 7.08 6.74 5.58
C GLN A 430 5.97 7.78 5.38
N VAL A 431 4.72 7.40 5.60
CA VAL A 431 3.52 8.18 5.29
C VAL A 431 3.26 9.23 6.36
N ASN A 432 3.14 8.81 7.62
CA ASN A 432 2.67 9.66 8.70
C ASN A 432 3.77 10.49 9.35
N TRP A 433 5.05 10.13 9.16
CA TRP A 433 6.17 10.87 9.74
C TRP A 433 7.03 11.54 8.67
N ILE A 434 7.66 10.75 7.80
CA ILE A 434 8.63 11.24 6.81
C ILE A 434 7.96 12.15 5.77
N ASN A 435 6.83 11.73 5.18
CA ASN A 435 6.15 12.48 4.13
C ASN A 435 5.20 13.56 4.64
N ASP A 436 4.74 13.46 5.88
CA ASP A 436 3.75 14.38 6.46
C ASP A 436 4.39 15.74 6.81
N PRO A 437 4.00 16.84 6.15
CA PRO A 437 4.53 18.17 6.46
C PRO A 437 4.11 18.68 7.85
N ASP A 438 3.05 18.13 8.43
CA ASP A 438 2.50 18.57 9.70
C ASP A 438 3.10 17.82 10.88
N PHE A 439 3.89 16.77 10.64
CA PHE A 439 4.47 15.97 11.71
C PHE A 439 5.80 16.55 12.24
N PRO A 440 6.01 16.66 13.58
CA PRO A 440 5.04 16.42 14.65
C PRO A 440 3.88 17.44 14.69
N PRO A 441 2.64 16.99 14.92
CA PRO A 441 1.43 17.82 14.78
C PRO A 441 1.29 18.87 15.88
N GLY A 442 0.37 19.83 15.67
CA GLY A 442 -0.04 20.80 16.70
C GLY A 442 0.89 22.01 16.82
N ARG A 443 1.64 22.34 15.77
CA ARG A 443 2.57 23.48 15.75
C ARG A 443 2.04 24.61 14.88
N GLU A 444 2.33 25.84 15.28
CA GLU A 444 2.00 27.04 14.50
C GLU A 444 2.69 27.02 13.13
N ASN A 445 4.01 26.79 13.14
CA ASN A 445 4.79 26.57 11.93
C ASN A 445 4.95 25.06 11.70
N LYS A 446 4.37 24.58 10.60
CA LYS A 446 4.47 23.17 10.17
C LYS A 446 5.96 22.80 9.97
N PRO A 447 6.49 21.74 10.60
CA PRO A 447 7.90 21.38 10.44
C PRO A 447 8.32 21.15 8.98
N GLY A 448 7.41 20.62 8.17
CA GLY A 448 7.67 20.18 6.79
C GLY A 448 8.02 18.69 6.71
N PRO A 449 8.10 18.15 5.48
CA PRO A 449 8.48 16.76 5.26
C PRO A 449 9.98 16.57 5.52
N ASP A 450 10.42 15.31 5.55
CA ASP A 450 11.84 14.96 5.59
C ASP A 450 12.57 15.50 4.34
N PRO A 451 13.60 16.36 4.50
CA PRO A 451 14.29 16.96 3.38
C PRO A 451 15.22 15.97 2.65
N MET A 452 15.66 14.90 3.30
CA MET A 452 16.63 13.94 2.79
C MET A 452 16.00 12.90 1.88
N VAL A 453 14.87 12.31 2.29
CA VAL A 453 14.25 11.18 1.57
C VAL A 453 12.85 11.47 1.01
N SER A 454 12.22 12.59 1.38
CA SER A 454 10.91 13.00 0.85
C SER A 454 11.08 14.18 -0.12
N GLY A 455 11.42 15.37 0.37
CA GLY A 455 11.43 16.60 -0.43
C GLY A 455 10.05 16.89 -1.05
N GLN A 456 10.01 17.70 -2.12
CA GLN A 456 8.76 18.04 -2.81
C GLN A 456 8.22 16.86 -3.62
N LEU A 457 7.00 16.42 -3.27
CA LEU A 457 6.27 15.34 -3.92
C LEU A 457 4.87 15.84 -4.31
N ALA A 458 4.62 16.14 -5.58
CA ALA A 458 3.53 17.04 -6.01
C ALA A 458 2.12 16.70 -5.50
N THR A 459 1.83 15.41 -5.30
CA THR A 459 0.54 14.91 -4.81
C THR A 459 0.52 14.57 -3.31
N VAL A 460 1.64 14.76 -2.61
CA VAL A 460 1.83 14.36 -1.21
C VAL A 460 2.17 15.56 -0.33
N ASN A 461 3.15 16.39 -0.72
CA ASN A 461 3.57 17.57 0.02
C ASN A 461 4.31 18.59 -0.89
N ASP A 462 4.55 19.81 -0.41
CA ASP A 462 5.20 20.88 -1.21
C ASP A 462 6.73 20.98 -1.03
N GLY A 463 7.33 20.08 -0.24
CA GLY A 463 8.77 20.06 0.03
C GLY A 463 9.31 21.21 0.86
N LYS A 464 8.45 22.06 1.44
CA LYS A 464 8.89 23.17 2.28
C LYS A 464 9.04 22.73 3.73
N VAL A 465 10.11 23.19 4.37
CA VAL A 465 10.37 22.96 5.79
C VAL A 465 10.55 24.28 6.51
N ASN A 466 10.15 24.34 7.78
CA ASN A 466 10.36 25.50 8.63
C ASN A 466 11.55 25.26 9.57
N HIS A 467 12.64 25.97 9.31
CA HIS A 467 13.83 25.97 10.15
C HIS A 467 13.64 26.91 11.34
N GLU A 468 13.67 26.33 12.53
CA GLU A 468 13.60 27.05 13.79
C GLU A 468 15.02 27.35 14.29
N GLY A 469 15.35 28.62 14.48
CA GLY A 469 16.64 29.07 14.98
C GLY A 469 16.51 30.29 15.90
N LEU A 470 17.66 30.79 16.36
CA LEU A 470 17.76 32.02 17.14
C LEU A 470 18.50 33.07 16.33
N ALA A 471 17.90 34.24 16.16
CA ALA A 471 18.57 35.40 15.60
C ALA A 471 19.72 35.84 16.52
N PRO A 472 20.69 36.65 16.04
CA PRO A 472 21.74 37.20 16.89
C PRO A 472 21.24 38.00 18.11
N SER A 473 20.00 38.52 18.05
CA SER A 473 19.32 39.17 19.17
C SER A 473 18.85 38.21 20.27
N GLY A 474 18.89 36.90 20.03
CA GLY A 474 18.34 35.86 20.90
C GLY A 474 16.86 35.58 20.68
N GLU A 475 16.19 36.31 19.77
CA GLU A 475 14.79 36.07 19.42
C GLU A 475 14.62 34.85 18.50
N ARG A 476 13.51 34.12 18.66
CA ARG A 476 13.16 32.99 17.80
C ARG A 476 12.93 33.48 16.38
N GLN A 477 13.54 32.81 15.41
CA GLN A 477 13.38 33.10 13.99
C GLN A 477 13.04 31.81 13.25
N THR A 478 11.86 31.80 12.61
CA THR A 478 11.47 30.75 11.68
C THR A 478 11.85 31.14 10.26
N SER A 479 12.56 30.26 9.55
CA SER A 479 12.95 30.45 8.15
C SER A 479 12.46 29.30 7.28
N THR A 480 11.63 29.58 6.29
CA THR A 480 11.17 28.56 5.35
C THR A 480 12.24 28.25 4.30
N LEU A 481 12.49 26.96 4.10
CA LEU A 481 13.42 26.39 3.12
C LEU A 481 12.67 25.44 2.19
N ASP A 482 13.22 25.20 1.01
CA ASP A 482 12.61 24.32 -0.01
C ASP A 482 13.56 23.17 -0.41
N PHE A 483 13.03 21.95 -0.44
CA PHE A 483 13.81 20.75 -0.73
C PHE A 483 13.20 19.97 -1.88
N ARG A 484 14.02 19.61 -2.86
CA ARG A 484 13.68 18.64 -3.92
C ARG A 484 14.08 17.22 -3.51
N PRO A 485 13.45 16.18 -4.09
CA PRO A 485 13.86 14.79 -3.87
C PRO A 485 15.23 14.49 -4.51
N PHE A 486 16.16 13.90 -3.75
CA PHE A 486 17.45 13.38 -4.25
C PHE A 486 17.62 11.88 -4.00
N VAL A 487 16.63 11.28 -3.34
CA VAL A 487 16.49 9.84 -3.22
C VAL A 487 15.36 9.43 -4.14
N ARG A 488 15.66 8.55 -5.11
CA ARG A 488 14.70 8.07 -6.10
C ARG A 488 14.40 6.60 -5.92
N THR A 489 13.13 6.23 -5.82
CA THR A 489 12.71 4.83 -5.81
C THR A 489 12.84 4.24 -7.21
N ARG A 490 13.56 3.11 -7.30
CA ARG A 490 13.82 2.38 -8.55
C ARG A 490 13.35 0.93 -8.50
N GLY A 491 12.64 0.54 -7.45
CA GLY A 491 12.10 -0.80 -7.28
C GLY A 491 11.75 -1.02 -5.83
N ALA A 492 10.62 -1.67 -5.59
CA ALA A 492 10.20 -2.04 -4.25
C ALA A 492 9.48 -3.38 -4.23
N LEU A 493 9.61 -4.12 -3.13
CA LEU A 493 8.89 -5.37 -2.88
C LEU A 493 8.42 -5.42 -1.43
N TYR A 494 7.22 -5.96 -1.23
CA TYR A 494 6.80 -6.53 0.04
C TYR A 494 6.88 -8.04 -0.04
N CYS A 495 7.65 -8.62 0.86
CA CYS A 495 7.88 -10.04 0.97
C CYS A 495 7.53 -10.52 2.36
N PHE A 496 7.31 -11.82 2.50
CA PHE A 496 7.23 -12.51 3.76
C PHE A 496 8.42 -13.47 3.87
N THR A 497 9.17 -13.36 4.97
CA THR A 497 10.30 -14.22 5.31
C THR A 497 9.79 -15.30 6.26
N PRO A 498 9.46 -16.52 5.76
CA PRO A 498 8.87 -17.57 6.57
C PRO A 498 9.88 -18.19 7.56
N SER A 499 9.35 -18.87 8.57
CA SER A 499 10.14 -19.74 9.44
C SER A 499 10.70 -20.95 8.68
N ILE A 500 11.71 -21.61 9.26
CA ILE A 500 12.29 -22.84 8.69
C ILE A 500 11.21 -23.93 8.55
N THR A 501 10.31 -24.10 9.53
CA THR A 501 9.18 -25.03 9.41
C THR A 501 8.26 -24.69 8.25
N THR A 502 7.93 -23.41 8.04
CA THR A 502 7.08 -23.00 6.92
C THR A 502 7.78 -23.19 5.58
N LEU A 503 9.10 -22.98 5.47
CA LEU A 503 9.88 -23.34 4.27
C LEU A 503 9.78 -24.84 3.94
N ARG A 504 9.93 -25.72 4.95
CA ARG A 504 9.77 -27.18 4.77
C ARG A 504 8.37 -27.56 4.29
N ARG A 505 7.34 -26.87 4.77
CA ARG A 505 5.95 -27.08 4.32
C ARG A 505 5.73 -26.60 2.89
N LEU A 506 6.26 -25.42 2.55
CA LEU A 506 6.20 -24.88 1.19
C LEU A 506 6.91 -25.80 0.19
N ALA A 507 8.01 -26.44 0.58
CA ALA A 507 8.69 -27.46 -0.24
C ALA A 507 7.79 -28.68 -0.52
N GLN A 508 6.78 -28.92 0.31
CA GLN A 508 5.76 -29.95 0.10
C GLN A 508 4.51 -29.39 -0.60
N GLY A 509 4.51 -28.11 -0.99
CA GLY A 509 3.39 -27.44 -1.67
C GLY A 509 2.25 -27.02 -0.75
N ARG A 510 2.49 -26.90 0.55
CA ARG A 510 1.46 -26.61 1.56
C ARG A 510 1.90 -25.52 2.53
N LEU A 511 0.93 -24.84 3.13
CA LEU A 511 1.17 -23.87 4.22
C LEU A 511 0.80 -24.45 5.60
N THR A 512 -0.15 -25.40 5.64
CA THR A 512 -0.70 -25.99 6.87
C THR A 512 -0.49 -27.50 6.96
N GLY A 513 -0.82 -28.06 8.13
CA GLY A 513 -0.41 -29.37 8.62
C GLY A 513 -1.15 -30.60 8.09
N GLU A 514 -2.37 -30.48 7.57
CA GLU A 514 -3.19 -31.65 7.22
C GLU A 514 -3.00 -32.11 5.77
N LEU A 515 -2.77 -33.41 5.61
CA LEU A 515 -3.01 -34.15 4.37
C LEU A 515 -4.53 -34.38 4.29
N THR A 516 -5.21 -33.79 3.32
CA THR A 516 -6.43 -34.44 2.82
C THR A 516 -5.98 -35.63 2.00
N ASP A 517 -5.94 -36.78 2.65
CA ASP A 517 -5.85 -38.08 2.01
C ASP A 517 -7.17 -38.32 1.26
N THR A 518 -7.19 -37.99 -0.03
CA THR A 518 -8.21 -38.50 -0.95
C THR A 518 -7.54 -38.97 -2.23
N THR A 519 -7.00 -40.19 -2.17
CA THR A 519 -7.03 -41.10 -3.31
C THR A 519 -8.49 -41.39 -3.67
N GLN A 520 -9.10 -40.49 -4.43
CA GLN A 520 -10.13 -40.81 -5.41
C GLN A 520 -9.83 -40.01 -6.67
N PRO A 521 -10.07 -40.55 -7.87
CA PRO A 521 -9.99 -39.74 -9.08
C PRO A 521 -11.07 -38.67 -9.00
N VAL A 522 -10.68 -37.47 -8.56
CA VAL A 522 -11.47 -36.26 -8.73
C VAL A 522 -11.49 -36.03 -10.24
N VAL A 523 -12.58 -36.43 -10.88
CA VAL A 523 -13.04 -35.78 -12.09
C VAL A 523 -13.19 -34.31 -11.70
N THR A 524 -12.22 -33.51 -12.12
CA THR A 524 -12.22 -32.07 -11.92
C THR A 524 -13.54 -31.55 -12.50
N PRO A 525 -14.45 -30.95 -11.72
CA PRO A 525 -15.39 -30.03 -12.33
C PRO A 525 -14.49 -28.95 -12.91
N GLN A 526 -14.47 -28.82 -14.24
CA GLN A 526 -13.86 -27.65 -14.85
C GLN A 526 -14.40 -26.42 -14.11
N PRO A 527 -13.54 -25.44 -13.74
CA PRO A 527 -14.04 -24.19 -13.20
C PRO A 527 -15.07 -23.67 -14.19
N VAL A 528 -16.33 -23.54 -13.73
CA VAL A 528 -17.35 -22.90 -14.55
C VAL A 528 -16.90 -21.46 -14.69
N VAL A 529 -16.35 -21.15 -15.85
CA VAL A 529 -16.04 -19.78 -16.25
C VAL A 529 -17.33 -19.00 -16.08
N ALA A 530 -17.33 -18.01 -15.18
CA ALA A 530 -18.43 -17.05 -15.11
C ALA A 530 -18.55 -16.44 -16.52
N GLN A 531 -19.66 -16.68 -17.21
CA GLN A 531 -19.88 -16.13 -18.54
C GLN A 531 -19.98 -14.61 -18.43
N ASN A 532 -19.38 -13.87 -19.37
CA ASN A 532 -19.67 -12.43 -19.49
C ASN A 532 -21.13 -12.30 -19.91
N LEU A 533 -21.99 -11.91 -18.98
CA LEU A 533 -23.39 -11.65 -19.26
C LEU A 533 -23.61 -10.13 -19.22
N PRO A 534 -24.41 -9.58 -20.13
CA PRO A 534 -24.87 -8.19 -20.05
C PRO A 534 -25.58 -7.93 -18.72
N MET A 535 -25.45 -6.69 -18.23
CA MET A 535 -26.16 -6.23 -17.04
C MET A 535 -27.46 -5.57 -17.46
N ASP A 536 -28.60 -6.19 -17.20
CA ASP A 536 -29.90 -5.67 -17.64
C ASP A 536 -30.37 -4.50 -16.77
N ALA A 537 -30.20 -4.61 -15.45
CA ALA A 537 -30.46 -3.52 -14.51
C ALA A 537 -29.76 -3.77 -13.17
N VAL A 538 -29.52 -2.68 -12.43
CA VAL A 538 -29.03 -2.73 -11.05
C VAL A 538 -29.91 -1.85 -10.17
N LEU A 539 -30.30 -2.37 -9.00
CA LEU A 539 -31.20 -1.70 -8.07
C LEU A 539 -30.62 -1.71 -6.65
N PRO A 540 -30.32 -0.56 -6.05
CA PRO A 540 -29.90 -0.49 -4.65
C PRO A 540 -30.94 -1.07 -3.70
N LEU A 541 -30.50 -1.70 -2.62
CA LEU A 541 -31.39 -2.08 -1.53
C LEU A 541 -31.92 -0.81 -0.85
N PRO A 542 -33.23 -0.73 -0.53
CA PRO A 542 -33.81 0.47 0.05
C PRO A 542 -33.12 0.94 1.32
N ASP A 543 -32.68 0.02 2.17
CA ASP A 543 -32.28 0.25 3.57
C ASP A 543 -30.87 -0.24 3.93
N VAL A 544 -30.14 -0.83 2.98
CA VAL A 544 -28.80 -1.36 3.21
C VAL A 544 -27.81 -0.76 2.20
N PRO A 545 -27.04 0.27 2.60
CA PRO A 545 -26.02 0.88 1.76
C PRO A 545 -25.00 -0.15 1.25
N GLY A 546 -24.62 -0.06 -0.02
CA GLY A 546 -23.64 -0.95 -0.64
C GLY A 546 -24.15 -2.37 -0.93
N ARG A 547 -25.46 -2.61 -0.84
CA ARG A 547 -26.09 -3.82 -1.40
C ARG A 547 -27.02 -3.48 -2.54
N PHE A 548 -27.03 -4.35 -3.54
CA PHE A 548 -27.79 -4.16 -4.76
C PHE A 548 -28.41 -5.48 -5.23
N TRP A 549 -29.58 -5.40 -5.85
CA TRP A 549 -30.04 -6.44 -6.76
C TRP A 549 -29.50 -6.19 -8.15
N THR A 550 -28.98 -7.23 -8.78
CA THR A 550 -28.61 -7.23 -10.19
C THR A 550 -29.56 -8.13 -10.95
N PHE A 551 -30.02 -7.65 -12.11
CA PHE A 551 -30.88 -8.36 -13.02
C PHE A 551 -30.04 -8.73 -14.24
N GLN A 552 -29.89 -10.02 -14.50
CA GLN A 552 -29.06 -10.55 -15.59
C GLN A 552 -29.75 -11.77 -16.21
N GLN A 553 -30.15 -11.65 -17.48
CA GLN A 553 -30.75 -12.70 -18.30
C GLN A 553 -31.87 -13.48 -17.59
N GLY A 554 -32.85 -12.75 -17.04
CA GLY A 554 -34.00 -13.38 -16.37
C GLY A 554 -33.71 -13.88 -14.94
N THR A 555 -32.51 -13.64 -14.39
CA THR A 555 -32.13 -14.03 -13.03
C THR A 555 -31.89 -12.80 -12.15
N ILE A 556 -32.40 -12.85 -10.92
CA ILE A 556 -32.15 -11.87 -9.86
C ILE A 556 -31.04 -12.40 -8.94
N ARG A 557 -30.02 -11.57 -8.72
CA ARG A 557 -28.96 -11.85 -7.73
C ARG A 557 -28.89 -10.71 -6.73
N LEU A 558 -28.61 -11.04 -5.48
CA LEU A 558 -28.26 -10.06 -4.46
C LEU A 558 -26.74 -9.98 -4.40
N ILE A 559 -26.19 -8.79 -4.58
CA ILE A 559 -24.77 -8.53 -4.51
C ILE A 559 -24.44 -7.55 -3.39
N THR A 560 -23.20 -7.57 -2.93
CA THR A 560 -22.64 -6.58 -2.00
C THR A 560 -21.37 -6.00 -2.60
N THR A 561 -21.20 -4.69 -2.44
CA THR A 561 -19.98 -3.95 -2.78
C THR A 561 -19.21 -3.48 -1.54
N GLY A 562 -19.64 -3.89 -0.35
CA GLY A 562 -19.11 -3.46 0.94
C GLY A 562 -19.93 -2.31 1.56
N ALA A 563 -19.86 -2.16 2.89
CA ALA A 563 -20.56 -1.10 3.61
C ALA A 563 -19.84 0.25 3.50
N ALA A 564 -20.56 1.38 3.59
CA ALA A 564 -19.96 2.72 3.65
C ALA A 564 -18.86 2.80 4.73
N GLY A 565 -17.62 3.09 4.33
CA GLY A 565 -16.46 3.13 5.23
C GLY A 565 -15.70 1.80 5.41
N SER A 566 -16.07 0.71 4.72
CA SER A 566 -15.28 -0.54 4.71
C SER A 566 -14.07 -0.47 3.78
N THR A 567 -13.06 -1.30 4.03
CA THR A 567 -11.81 -1.42 3.25
C THR A 567 -12.07 -1.69 1.75
N GLN A 568 -13.19 -2.36 1.43
CA GLN A 568 -13.63 -2.65 0.06
C GLN A 568 -14.00 -1.39 -0.74
N ILE A 569 -14.41 -0.30 -0.07
CA ILE A 569 -14.68 1.00 -0.72
C ILE A 569 -13.39 1.80 -0.95
N ARG A 570 -12.35 1.64 -0.12
CA ARG A 570 -11.05 2.32 -0.33
C ARG A 570 -10.31 1.82 -1.58
N GLN A 571 -10.42 0.53 -1.90
CA GLN A 571 -9.79 -0.13 -3.07
C GLN A 571 -10.33 0.37 -4.43
N LEU A 572 -11.52 0.96 -4.46
CA LEU A 572 -12.09 1.53 -5.68
C LEU A 572 -11.39 2.81 -6.14
N THR A 573 -10.62 3.44 -5.25
CA THR A 573 -10.09 4.80 -5.46
C THR A 573 -8.58 4.88 -5.63
N THR A 574 -7.92 3.71 -5.59
CA THR A 574 -6.45 3.58 -5.53
C THR A 574 -5.85 2.85 -6.74
N GLY A 575 -6.62 2.53 -7.78
CA GLY A 575 -6.08 1.98 -9.03
C GLY A 575 -5.50 0.55 -8.96
N ALA A 576 -5.77 -0.21 -7.89
CA ALA A 576 -5.33 -1.60 -7.73
C ALA A 576 -5.73 -2.50 -8.91
N VAL A 577 -4.90 -3.51 -9.22
CA VAL A 577 -5.09 -4.52 -10.28
C VAL A 577 -6.25 -5.50 -9.98
N ASP A 578 -7.09 -5.20 -9.00
CA ASP A 578 -8.26 -6.02 -8.68
C ASP A 578 -9.53 -5.19 -8.45
N ASP A 579 -10.46 -5.33 -9.37
CA ASP A 579 -11.73 -4.62 -9.51
C ASP A 579 -12.92 -5.50 -9.09
N ARG A 580 -12.68 -6.44 -8.16
CA ARG A 580 -13.66 -7.43 -7.68
C ARG A 580 -14.67 -6.81 -6.71
N THR A 581 -15.67 -6.09 -7.21
CA THR A 581 -16.56 -5.32 -6.33
C THR A 581 -17.99 -5.85 -6.18
N GLY A 582 -18.51 -6.69 -7.07
CA GLY A 582 -19.84 -7.30 -6.93
C GLY A 582 -19.76 -8.74 -6.43
N VAL A 583 -19.75 -8.96 -5.11
CA VAL A 583 -19.84 -10.34 -4.56
C VAL A 583 -21.30 -10.75 -4.52
N VAL A 584 -21.68 -11.79 -5.27
CA VAL A 584 -23.01 -12.40 -5.19
C VAL A 584 -23.17 -13.02 -3.80
N VAL A 585 -23.94 -12.33 -2.97
CA VAL A 585 -24.34 -12.77 -1.62
C VAL A 585 -25.24 -14.00 -1.74
N LYS A 586 -26.22 -13.95 -2.66
CA LYS A 586 -27.10 -15.07 -2.99
C LYS A 586 -27.73 -14.89 -4.37
N THR A 587 -28.00 -16.01 -5.04
CA THR A 587 -28.93 -16.02 -6.18
C THR A 587 -30.34 -16.02 -5.61
N VAL A 588 -31.13 -14.98 -5.92
CA VAL A 588 -32.49 -14.82 -5.37
C VAL A 588 -33.47 -15.73 -6.10
N GLY A 589 -33.34 -15.83 -7.43
CA GLY A 589 -34.19 -16.68 -8.27
C GLY A 589 -34.43 -16.09 -9.65
N PRO A 590 -35.29 -16.71 -10.48
CA PRO A 590 -35.73 -16.11 -11.74
C PRO A 590 -36.56 -14.84 -11.50
N TYR A 591 -36.74 -13.96 -12.49
CA TYR A 591 -37.58 -12.76 -12.37
C TYR A 591 -38.98 -13.08 -11.84
N SER A 592 -39.57 -14.20 -12.26
CA SER A 592 -40.88 -14.67 -11.79
C SER A 592 -40.98 -14.91 -10.28
N SER A 593 -39.86 -14.95 -9.56
CA SER A 593 -39.82 -15.03 -8.09
C SER A 593 -40.29 -13.75 -7.41
N TRP A 594 -40.20 -12.60 -8.08
CA TRP A 594 -40.73 -11.33 -7.60
C TRP A 594 -42.16 -11.15 -8.11
N PRO A 595 -43.17 -11.00 -7.23
CA PRO A 595 -44.55 -10.77 -7.67
C PRO A 595 -44.71 -9.59 -8.64
N ALA A 596 -43.88 -8.55 -8.51
CA ALA A 596 -43.89 -7.37 -9.38
C ALA A 596 -43.37 -7.65 -10.81
N LEU A 597 -42.56 -8.70 -10.99
CA LEU A 597 -41.91 -9.06 -12.25
C LEU A 597 -42.61 -10.23 -12.95
N LYS A 598 -43.82 -10.60 -12.51
CA LYS A 598 -44.60 -11.66 -13.17
C LYS A 598 -44.85 -11.30 -14.63
N GLY A 599 -44.47 -12.20 -15.53
CA GLY A 599 -44.59 -12.03 -16.99
C GLY A 599 -43.50 -11.17 -17.63
N VAL A 600 -42.54 -10.67 -16.84
CA VAL A 600 -41.38 -9.91 -17.34
C VAL A 600 -40.28 -10.89 -17.72
N THR A 601 -39.87 -10.87 -18.99
CA THR A 601 -38.78 -11.72 -19.51
C THR A 601 -37.48 -10.96 -19.74
N GLN A 602 -37.55 -9.64 -19.91
CA GLN A 602 -36.41 -8.76 -20.10
C GLN A 602 -36.66 -7.44 -19.39
N ILE A 603 -35.81 -7.08 -18.44
CA ILE A 603 -35.80 -5.75 -17.83
C ILE A 603 -34.85 -4.90 -18.68
N ASP A 604 -35.21 -3.65 -18.94
CA ASP A 604 -34.35 -2.73 -19.68
C ASP A 604 -33.72 -1.69 -18.76
N THR A 605 -34.48 -1.14 -17.80
CA THR A 605 -33.94 -0.25 -16.78
C THR A 605 -34.90 -0.05 -15.61
N ILE A 606 -34.39 0.41 -14.46
CA ILE A 606 -35.19 0.70 -13.27
C ILE A 606 -34.85 2.11 -12.78
N LEU A 607 -35.86 2.96 -12.64
CA LEU A 607 -35.72 4.34 -12.19
C LEU A 607 -36.42 4.54 -10.83
N PRO A 608 -35.70 4.95 -9.77
CA PRO A 608 -36.31 5.33 -8.50
C PRO A 608 -37.25 6.53 -8.65
N VAL A 609 -38.40 6.45 -8.00
CA VAL A 609 -39.35 7.56 -7.89
C VAL A 609 -38.82 8.54 -6.82
N PRO A 610 -38.38 9.76 -7.18
CA PRO A 610 -37.45 10.52 -6.36
C PRO A 610 -37.89 10.82 -4.92
N ASP A 611 -39.17 11.06 -4.69
CA ASP A 611 -39.75 11.39 -3.38
C ASP A 611 -40.56 10.25 -2.75
N GLU A 612 -40.50 9.04 -3.32
CA GLU A 612 -41.14 7.83 -2.79
C GLU A 612 -40.11 6.76 -2.39
N GLN A 613 -38.94 7.16 -1.90
CA GLN A 613 -37.93 6.25 -1.35
C GLN A 613 -38.05 6.13 0.18
N GLN A 614 -38.17 4.91 0.68
CA GLN A 614 -38.41 4.56 2.10
C GLN A 614 -39.65 5.22 2.76
N VAL A 615 -40.60 5.74 1.98
CA VAL A 615 -41.84 6.32 2.51
C VAL A 615 -42.71 5.21 3.11
N ASN A 616 -43.00 5.30 4.40
CA ASN A 616 -43.74 4.28 5.17
C ASN A 616 -43.15 2.88 5.04
N GLY A 617 -41.82 2.77 4.97
CA GLY A 617 -41.12 1.49 4.85
C GLY A 617 -41.22 0.85 3.46
N LYS A 618 -41.57 1.62 2.43
CA LYS A 618 -41.59 1.15 1.02
C LYS A 618 -40.85 2.14 0.13
N SER A 619 -40.28 1.62 -0.96
CA SER A 619 -39.69 2.42 -2.02
C SER A 619 -40.37 2.12 -3.35
N SER A 620 -40.69 3.15 -4.13
CA SER A 620 -41.37 3.05 -5.43
C SER A 620 -40.39 3.22 -6.59
N TYR A 621 -40.65 2.50 -7.69
CA TYR A 621 -39.82 2.50 -8.89
C TYR A 621 -40.66 2.44 -10.16
N TRP A 622 -40.20 3.12 -11.22
CA TRP A 622 -40.60 2.82 -12.60
C TRP A 622 -39.70 1.71 -13.14
N LEU A 623 -40.30 0.59 -13.52
CA LEU A 623 -39.63 -0.54 -14.15
C LEU A 623 -39.94 -0.52 -15.64
N PHE A 624 -38.91 -0.34 -16.47
CA PHE A 624 -38.99 -0.42 -17.93
C PHE A 624 -38.63 -1.84 -18.37
N HIS A 625 -39.46 -2.44 -19.21
CA HIS A 625 -39.30 -3.82 -19.67
C HIS A 625 -39.91 -4.03 -21.04
N THR A 626 -39.47 -5.06 -21.75
CA THR A 626 -39.88 -5.32 -23.12
C THR A 626 -40.92 -6.44 -23.20
N VAL A 627 -42.06 -6.15 -23.83
CA VAL A 627 -43.14 -7.12 -24.10
C VAL A 627 -43.35 -7.19 -25.62
N ASN A 628 -43.17 -8.39 -26.20
CA ASN A 628 -43.32 -8.62 -27.64
C ASN A 628 -42.52 -7.63 -28.52
N GLY A 629 -41.30 -7.29 -28.10
CA GLY A 629 -40.42 -6.36 -28.82
C GLY A 629 -40.77 -4.87 -28.69
N THR A 630 -41.77 -4.53 -27.87
CA THR A 630 -42.11 -3.13 -27.52
C THR A 630 -41.82 -2.87 -26.06
N GLN A 631 -41.05 -1.83 -25.75
CA GLN A 631 -40.79 -1.43 -24.37
C GLN A 631 -42.04 -0.76 -23.77
N VAL A 632 -42.38 -1.17 -22.56
CA VAL A 632 -43.41 -0.59 -21.71
C VAL A 632 -42.80 -0.32 -20.34
N TYR A 633 -43.51 0.40 -19.47
CA TYR A 633 -43.11 0.56 -18.08
C TYR A 633 -44.26 0.27 -17.13
N ARG A 634 -43.94 -0.19 -15.93
CA ARG A 634 -44.89 -0.39 -14.83
C ARG A 634 -44.36 0.21 -13.54
N PHE A 635 -45.27 0.49 -12.61
CA PHE A 635 -44.92 0.96 -11.29
C PHE A 635 -44.80 -0.21 -10.33
N ILE A 636 -43.73 -0.25 -9.53
CA ILE A 636 -43.52 -1.29 -8.53
C ILE A 636 -43.15 -0.68 -7.18
N THR A 637 -43.46 -1.38 -6.10
CA THR A 637 -42.96 -1.05 -4.75
C THR A 637 -42.18 -2.20 -4.16
N ILE A 638 -41.19 -1.88 -3.33
CA ILE A 638 -40.40 -2.84 -2.57
C ILE A 638 -40.38 -2.41 -1.10
N THR A 639 -40.73 -3.31 -0.18
CA THR A 639 -40.65 -3.04 1.27
C THR A 639 -39.19 -2.94 1.73
N ALA A 640 -38.90 -2.09 2.71
CA ALA A 640 -37.67 -2.14 3.48
C ALA A 640 -37.71 -3.29 4.50
N GLY A 641 -36.55 -3.85 4.87
CA GLY A 641 -36.39 -4.97 5.78
C GLY A 641 -36.56 -6.35 5.14
N GLU A 642 -35.75 -7.33 5.58
CA GLU A 642 -35.92 -8.72 5.17
C GLU A 642 -37.17 -9.36 5.82
N PRO A 643 -38.01 -10.09 5.06
CA PRO A 643 -37.91 -10.35 3.62
C PRO A 643 -38.41 -9.17 2.75
N TYR A 644 -37.57 -8.74 1.80
CA TYR A 644 -37.91 -7.72 0.81
C TYR A 644 -39.04 -8.19 -0.10
N THR A 645 -40.22 -7.58 0.00
CA THR A 645 -41.40 -7.97 -0.77
C THR A 645 -41.67 -6.96 -1.88
N SER A 646 -41.70 -7.42 -3.14
CA SER A 646 -42.05 -6.60 -4.29
C SER A 646 -43.55 -6.67 -4.62
N GLN A 647 -44.18 -5.56 -4.98
CA GLN A 647 -45.58 -5.48 -5.40
C GLN A 647 -45.73 -4.67 -6.69
N LEU A 648 -46.53 -5.18 -7.63
CA LEU A 648 -46.97 -4.45 -8.82
C LEU A 648 -48.05 -3.43 -8.46
N LEU A 649 -47.90 -2.20 -8.93
CA LEU A 649 -48.89 -1.13 -8.81
C LEU A 649 -49.39 -0.74 -10.21
N GLY A 650 -50.55 -1.27 -10.57
CA GLY A 650 -51.20 -0.98 -11.86
C GLY A 650 -50.69 -1.79 -13.04
N ASP A 651 -51.27 -1.54 -14.21
CA ASP A 651 -50.94 -2.22 -15.48
C ASP A 651 -49.78 -1.55 -16.22
N ASP A 652 -49.16 -2.28 -17.14
CA ASP A 652 -48.15 -1.76 -18.07
C ASP A 652 -48.64 -0.53 -18.84
N GLN A 653 -47.79 0.48 -18.91
CA GLN A 653 -48.02 1.73 -19.61
C GLN A 653 -47.05 1.89 -20.78
N PRO A 654 -47.50 2.50 -21.90
CA PRO A 654 -46.61 2.78 -23.02
C PRO A 654 -45.66 3.93 -22.70
N LEU A 655 -44.46 3.90 -23.30
CA LEU A 655 -43.46 4.98 -23.18
C LEU A 655 -43.99 6.37 -23.55
N SER A 656 -45.02 6.45 -24.40
CA SER A 656 -45.65 7.71 -24.82
C SER A 656 -46.30 8.52 -23.69
N ARG A 657 -46.40 7.96 -22.48
CA ARG A 657 -46.82 8.69 -21.28
C ARG A 657 -45.75 9.62 -20.72
N TRP A 658 -44.48 9.40 -21.06
CA TRP A 658 -43.36 10.27 -20.68
C TRP A 658 -43.23 11.41 -21.69
N ALA A 659 -43.48 12.64 -21.25
CA ALA A 659 -43.42 13.81 -22.12
C ALA A 659 -42.00 14.08 -22.65
N SER A 660 -40.98 13.72 -21.86
CA SER A 660 -39.56 13.86 -22.18
C SER A 660 -39.06 12.86 -23.23
N PHE A 661 -39.84 11.82 -23.55
CA PHE A 661 -39.48 10.78 -24.52
C PHE A 661 -39.95 11.13 -25.95
N GLY A 662 -40.69 12.23 -26.12
CA GLY A 662 -40.98 12.82 -27.43
C GLY A 662 -39.75 13.50 -28.05
N GLY A 663 -39.94 14.38 -29.04
CA GLY A 663 -38.85 15.17 -29.65
C GLY A 663 -38.64 14.92 -31.13
N SER A 664 -37.50 15.37 -31.65
CA SER A 664 -37.13 15.31 -33.07
C SER A 664 -36.92 13.87 -33.57
N THR A 665 -36.48 12.98 -32.69
CA THR A 665 -36.40 11.53 -32.91
C THR A 665 -37.10 10.81 -31.77
N ALA A 666 -38.02 9.90 -32.10
CA ALA A 666 -38.78 9.16 -31.10
C ALA A 666 -37.89 8.18 -30.34
N VAL A 667 -38.01 8.19 -29.01
CA VAL A 667 -37.38 7.18 -28.14
C VAL A 667 -38.08 5.84 -28.38
N THR A 668 -37.31 4.83 -28.80
CA THR A 668 -37.85 3.48 -29.03
C THR A 668 -37.61 2.55 -27.83
N GLN A 669 -36.55 2.81 -27.06
CA GLN A 669 -36.18 2.05 -25.88
C GLN A 669 -35.31 2.91 -24.97
N VAL A 670 -35.57 2.90 -23.68
CA VAL A 670 -34.72 3.51 -22.65
C VAL A 670 -33.83 2.44 -22.05
N ASP A 671 -32.53 2.71 -22.00
CA ASP A 671 -31.52 1.76 -21.51
C ASP A 671 -31.00 2.16 -20.11
N ALA A 672 -30.71 3.44 -19.87
CA ALA A 672 -30.14 3.85 -18.59
C ALA A 672 -30.43 5.30 -18.21
N PHE A 673 -30.45 5.55 -16.90
CA PHE A 673 -30.53 6.88 -16.31
C PHE A 673 -29.30 7.13 -15.43
N LEU A 674 -28.63 8.25 -15.65
CA LEU A 674 -27.54 8.73 -14.79
C LEU A 674 -27.99 10.02 -14.08
N PRO A 675 -28.12 10.02 -12.75
CA PRO A 675 -28.46 11.23 -12.00
C PRO A 675 -27.38 12.30 -12.17
N VAL A 676 -27.79 13.55 -12.34
CA VAL A 676 -26.87 14.70 -12.35
C VAL A 676 -26.43 14.98 -10.90
N PRO A 677 -25.11 14.91 -10.58
CA PRO A 677 -24.60 14.92 -9.21
C PRO A 677 -25.11 16.05 -8.30
N ASP A 678 -25.12 17.27 -8.81
CA ASP A 678 -25.47 18.52 -8.11
C ASP A 678 -26.93 18.97 -8.35
N ARG A 679 -27.78 18.10 -8.93
CA ARG A 679 -29.19 18.40 -9.26
C ARG A 679 -30.15 17.27 -8.85
N ARG A 680 -29.97 16.75 -7.63
CA ARG A 680 -30.73 15.61 -7.07
C ARG A 680 -31.16 15.82 -5.60
N PRO A 681 -32.01 16.82 -5.27
CA PRO A 681 -32.72 17.69 -6.21
C PRO A 681 -31.97 18.99 -6.53
N ALA A 682 -32.31 19.61 -7.66
CA ALA A 682 -31.98 21.00 -7.95
C ALA A 682 -32.70 21.95 -6.96
N GLY A 683 -32.33 23.23 -6.96
CA GLY A 683 -32.87 24.23 -6.01
C GLY A 683 -34.41 24.39 -6.04
N ASP A 684 -35.08 23.97 -7.12
CA ASP A 684 -36.53 23.99 -7.28
C ASP A 684 -37.22 22.66 -6.91
N GLY A 685 -36.47 21.68 -6.41
CA GLY A 685 -36.98 20.36 -6.05
C GLY A 685 -37.05 19.35 -7.21
N THR A 686 -36.65 19.72 -8.43
CA THR A 686 -36.62 18.80 -9.58
C THR A 686 -35.37 17.91 -9.57
N TYR A 687 -35.49 16.69 -10.07
CA TYR A 687 -34.38 15.75 -10.20
C TYR A 687 -33.95 15.62 -11.65
N TRP A 688 -32.67 15.83 -11.93
CA TRP A 688 -32.14 15.84 -13.30
C TRP A 688 -31.40 14.55 -13.60
N TYR A 689 -31.59 14.05 -14.82
CA TYR A 689 -30.97 12.82 -15.29
C TYR A 689 -30.46 12.98 -16.73
N TRP A 690 -29.27 12.46 -17.01
CA TRP A 690 -28.93 12.08 -18.37
C TRP A 690 -29.61 10.74 -18.68
N MET A 691 -30.47 10.74 -19.69
CA MET A 691 -31.20 9.56 -20.15
C MET A 691 -30.54 9.01 -21.41
N PHE A 692 -30.07 7.77 -21.34
CA PHE A 692 -29.47 7.02 -22.43
C PHE A 692 -30.53 6.08 -23.03
N HIS A 693 -30.73 6.19 -24.34
CA HIS A 693 -31.87 5.58 -25.01
C HIS A 693 -31.60 5.34 -26.50
N ASN A 694 -32.32 4.40 -27.09
CA ASN A 694 -32.22 4.06 -28.50
C ASN A 694 -33.16 4.89 -29.37
N THR A 695 -32.65 5.17 -30.56
CA THR A 695 -33.36 5.78 -31.68
C THR A 695 -33.14 4.94 -32.94
N SER A 696 -33.78 5.28 -34.05
CA SER A 696 -33.55 4.62 -35.36
C SER A 696 -32.11 4.72 -35.88
N VAL A 697 -31.28 5.60 -35.30
CA VAL A 697 -29.89 5.85 -35.70
C VAL A 697 -28.86 5.48 -34.61
N GLY A 698 -29.27 4.62 -33.67
CA GLY A 698 -28.45 4.12 -32.56
C GLY A 698 -28.68 4.87 -31.23
N GLN A 699 -27.92 4.49 -30.20
CA GLN A 699 -28.09 5.05 -28.86
C GLN A 699 -27.69 6.53 -28.82
N ARG A 700 -28.48 7.31 -28.10
CA ARG A 700 -28.28 8.74 -27.81
C ARG A 700 -28.41 8.97 -26.33
N HIS A 701 -27.94 10.11 -25.87
CA HIS A 701 -28.25 10.61 -24.55
C HIS A 701 -28.89 11.98 -24.63
N ARG A 702 -29.82 12.27 -23.72
CA ARG A 702 -30.48 13.57 -23.58
C ARG A 702 -30.59 13.96 -22.10
N LEU A 703 -30.89 15.21 -21.81
CA LEU A 703 -31.05 15.69 -20.43
C LEU A 703 -32.53 15.84 -20.13
N ILE A 704 -33.00 15.21 -19.06
CA ILE A 704 -34.39 15.29 -18.61
C ILE A 704 -34.46 15.73 -17.15
N SER A 705 -35.64 16.18 -16.72
CA SER A 705 -35.94 16.47 -15.32
C SER A 705 -37.26 15.84 -14.91
N ILE A 706 -37.37 15.39 -13.67
CA ILE A 706 -38.59 14.86 -13.05
C ILE A 706 -38.97 15.74 -11.86
N GLY A 707 -40.19 16.27 -11.86
CA GLY A 707 -40.69 17.16 -10.81
C GLY A 707 -41.21 16.43 -9.58
N ARG A 708 -41.08 17.08 -8.41
CA ARG A 708 -41.65 16.64 -7.13
C ARG A 708 -43.11 17.11 -7.02
N SER A 709 -44.08 16.30 -7.42
CA SER A 709 -45.50 16.71 -7.40
C SER A 709 -46.47 15.56 -7.16
N GLY A 710 -46.40 14.95 -5.97
CA GLY A 710 -47.27 13.81 -5.62
C GLY A 710 -47.18 12.68 -6.65
N GLN A 711 -48.25 11.91 -6.86
CA GLN A 711 -48.26 10.80 -7.83
C GLN A 711 -48.11 11.20 -9.31
N ALA A 712 -48.00 12.48 -9.64
CA ALA A 712 -47.97 12.94 -11.03
C ALA A 712 -46.56 13.03 -11.64
N HIS A 713 -45.50 13.18 -10.81
CA HIS A 713 -44.08 13.23 -11.19
C HIS A 713 -43.79 13.73 -12.63
N PRO A 714 -44.14 14.99 -12.96
CA PRO A 714 -44.09 15.44 -14.35
C PRO A 714 -42.66 15.43 -14.87
N ASP A 715 -42.44 14.78 -16.02
CA ASP A 715 -41.15 14.70 -16.68
C ASP A 715 -41.04 15.73 -17.81
N ARG A 716 -39.84 16.28 -18.02
CA ARG A 716 -39.57 17.28 -19.07
C ARG A 716 -38.22 17.05 -19.72
N MET A 717 -38.16 17.24 -21.03
CA MET A 717 -36.89 17.30 -21.76
C MET A 717 -36.25 18.67 -21.54
N GLN A 718 -35.02 18.67 -21.03
CA GLN A 718 -34.21 19.87 -20.78
C GLN A 718 -33.21 20.12 -21.90
N ARG A 719 -32.76 19.05 -22.58
CA ARG A 719 -31.87 19.11 -23.74
C ARG A 719 -32.17 17.95 -24.68
N ASP A 720 -32.18 18.21 -25.98
CA ASP A 720 -32.40 17.19 -27.02
C ASP A 720 -31.18 16.27 -27.21
N ASP A 721 -31.30 15.29 -28.11
CA ASP A 721 -30.37 14.19 -28.32
C ASP A 721 -28.95 14.60 -28.70
N ARG A 722 -27.99 13.90 -28.10
CA ARG A 722 -26.57 13.94 -28.44
C ARG A 722 -26.00 12.53 -28.58
N LYS A 723 -24.93 12.43 -29.36
CA LYS A 723 -24.13 11.20 -29.48
C LYS A 723 -23.42 10.91 -28.16
N LEU A 724 -23.17 9.63 -27.88
CA LEU A 724 -22.40 9.21 -26.69
C LEU A 724 -21.01 9.83 -26.65
N THR A 725 -20.38 10.06 -27.82
CA THR A 725 -19.08 10.73 -27.95
C THR A 725 -19.05 12.19 -27.47
N ALA A 726 -20.18 12.74 -27.03
CA ALA A 726 -20.19 14.01 -26.29
C ALA A 726 -19.66 13.85 -24.85
N TRP A 727 -19.54 12.62 -24.36
CA TRP A 727 -18.84 12.25 -23.13
C TRP A 727 -17.45 11.74 -23.51
N ALA A 728 -16.40 12.38 -23.01
CA ALA A 728 -15.02 11.96 -23.27
C ALA A 728 -14.76 10.56 -22.70
N SER A 729 -15.31 10.27 -21.52
CA SER A 729 -15.18 8.98 -20.83
C SER A 729 -15.90 7.81 -21.52
N LEU A 730 -16.81 8.09 -22.47
CA LEU A 730 -17.54 7.10 -23.27
C LEU A 730 -16.99 6.93 -24.68
N GLU A 731 -15.79 7.44 -24.97
CA GLU A 731 -15.13 7.18 -26.24
C GLU A 731 -14.98 5.66 -26.46
N GLY A 732 -15.34 5.21 -27.67
CA GLY A 732 -15.38 3.79 -28.05
C GLY A 732 -16.63 3.03 -27.60
N VAL A 733 -17.44 3.56 -26.68
CA VAL A 733 -18.67 2.91 -26.21
C VAL A 733 -19.79 3.13 -27.21
N THR A 734 -20.38 2.04 -27.72
CA THR A 734 -21.46 2.09 -28.72
C THR A 734 -22.85 2.04 -28.10
N ARG A 735 -22.96 1.47 -26.89
CA ARG A 735 -24.20 1.34 -26.12
C ARG A 735 -23.88 1.24 -24.63
N VAL A 736 -24.48 2.08 -23.81
CA VAL A 736 -24.48 1.96 -22.34
C VAL A 736 -25.71 1.18 -21.90
N ASP A 737 -25.53 0.19 -21.04
CA ASP A 737 -26.61 -0.65 -20.52
C ASP A 737 -27.01 -0.25 -19.09
N ALA A 738 -26.04 0.11 -18.24
CA ALA A 738 -26.34 0.53 -16.87
C ALA A 738 -25.26 1.43 -16.28
N PHE A 739 -25.67 2.27 -15.32
CA PHE A 739 -24.76 2.99 -14.44
C PHE A 739 -24.94 2.51 -13.00
N LEU A 740 -23.84 2.47 -12.26
CA LEU A 740 -23.89 2.22 -10.82
C LEU A 740 -22.93 3.18 -10.11
N PRO A 741 -23.41 3.99 -9.15
CA PRO A 741 -22.52 4.83 -8.36
C PRO A 741 -21.51 3.97 -7.58
N VAL A 742 -20.27 4.41 -7.57
CA VAL A 742 -19.20 3.83 -6.77
C VAL A 742 -19.42 4.27 -5.31
N PRO A 743 -19.68 3.35 -4.36
CA PRO A 743 -19.99 3.71 -2.99
C PRO A 743 -18.90 4.59 -2.36
N GLY A 744 -19.28 5.63 -1.63
CA GLY A 744 -18.34 6.53 -0.95
C GLY A 744 -17.62 7.51 -1.88
N ARG A 745 -17.92 7.47 -3.19
CA ARG A 745 -17.52 8.48 -4.20
C ARG A 745 -18.73 9.09 -4.89
N ASP A 746 -19.85 9.10 -4.18
CA ASP A 746 -21.13 9.64 -4.59
C ASP A 746 -21.65 10.72 -3.62
N ASP A 747 -20.75 11.36 -2.86
CA ASP A 747 -21.08 12.38 -1.85
C ASP A 747 -21.76 13.61 -2.49
N PRO A 748 -23.03 13.89 -2.17
CA PRO A 748 -23.75 15.04 -2.71
C PRO A 748 -23.14 16.40 -2.33
N ASN A 749 -22.20 16.46 -1.38
CA ASN A 749 -21.52 17.69 -0.96
C ASN A 749 -20.09 17.85 -1.51
N GLY A 750 -19.60 16.92 -2.35
CA GLY A 750 -18.22 16.87 -2.86
C GLY A 750 -18.11 17.03 -4.38
N GLY A 751 -17.01 17.61 -4.87
CA GLY A 751 -16.89 18.10 -6.26
C GLY A 751 -16.78 17.06 -7.40
N GLN A 752 -16.74 15.74 -7.15
CA GLN A 752 -16.60 14.70 -8.20
C GLN A 752 -17.32 13.39 -7.82
N HIS A 753 -18.02 12.77 -8.77
CA HIS A 753 -18.80 11.54 -8.60
C HIS A 753 -18.31 10.42 -9.50
N TRP A 754 -18.17 9.21 -8.97
CA TRP A 754 -17.65 8.08 -9.73
C TRP A 754 -18.75 7.06 -10.04
N TYR A 755 -18.70 6.50 -11.24
CA TYR A 755 -19.67 5.52 -11.71
C TYR A 755 -18.99 4.36 -12.40
N TRP A 756 -19.45 3.14 -12.13
CA TRP A 756 -19.28 2.03 -13.07
C TRP A 756 -20.26 2.23 -14.22
N VAL A 757 -19.74 2.10 -15.44
CA VAL A 757 -20.52 2.13 -16.68
C VAL A 757 -20.47 0.74 -17.28
N PHE A 758 -21.60 0.06 -17.31
CA PHE A 758 -21.74 -1.23 -17.96
C PHE A 758 -22.13 -1.01 -19.42
N HIS A 759 -21.42 -1.70 -20.31
CA HIS A 759 -21.68 -1.66 -21.74
C HIS A 759 -21.34 -3.02 -22.36
N GLN A 760 -22.29 -3.58 -23.09
CA GLN A 760 -22.25 -4.89 -23.69
C GLN A 760 -21.88 -5.98 -22.67
N ASP A 761 -20.71 -6.60 -22.84
CA ASP A 761 -20.17 -7.62 -21.95
C ASP A 761 -18.98 -7.09 -21.12
N GLN A 762 -18.85 -5.77 -21.06
CA GLN A 762 -17.78 -5.04 -20.37
C GLN A 762 -18.31 -3.99 -19.40
N TYR A 763 -17.40 -3.45 -18.61
CA TYR A 763 -17.62 -2.27 -17.81
C TYR A 763 -16.34 -1.45 -17.67
N ARG A 764 -16.48 -0.15 -17.39
CA ARG A 764 -15.39 0.80 -17.11
C ARG A 764 -15.75 1.69 -15.91
N VAL A 765 -14.80 2.49 -15.43
CA VAL A 765 -15.05 3.46 -14.34
C VAL A 765 -14.82 4.87 -14.85
N ILE A 766 -15.81 5.73 -14.64
CA ILE A 766 -15.78 7.15 -15.03
C ILE A 766 -15.94 8.05 -13.81
N MET A 767 -15.46 9.29 -13.94
CA MET A 767 -15.69 10.39 -13.01
C MET A 767 -16.56 11.45 -13.69
N VAL A 768 -17.46 12.08 -12.93
CA VAL A 768 -18.28 13.23 -13.35
C VAL A 768 -18.18 14.33 -12.31
N ALA A 769 -17.63 15.48 -12.68
CA ALA A 769 -17.43 16.62 -11.80
C ALA A 769 -18.72 17.43 -11.57
N HIS A 770 -18.80 18.16 -10.45
CA HIS A 770 -19.79 19.21 -10.24
C HIS A 770 -19.49 20.43 -11.12
N GLY A 771 -20.50 21.29 -11.34
CA GLY A 771 -20.34 22.54 -12.09
C GLY A 771 -21.07 22.53 -13.42
N GLY A 772 -21.06 23.68 -14.11
CA GLY A 772 -21.93 23.92 -15.28
C GLY A 772 -21.71 22.98 -16.47
N ASP A 773 -20.48 22.48 -16.64
CA ASP A 773 -20.10 21.63 -17.78
C ASP A 773 -20.08 20.14 -17.45
N HIS A 774 -20.18 19.77 -16.16
CA HIS A 774 -20.10 18.38 -15.67
C HIS A 774 -18.99 17.55 -16.33
N GLN A 775 -17.73 18.04 -16.25
CA GLN A 775 -16.59 17.39 -16.88
C GLN A 775 -16.55 15.90 -16.53
N ASP A 776 -16.41 15.06 -17.55
CA ASP A 776 -16.33 13.61 -17.40
C ASP A 776 -14.96 13.07 -17.83
N ASP A 777 -14.34 12.26 -16.98
CA ASP A 777 -13.03 11.65 -17.25
C ASP A 777 -13.09 10.13 -17.10
N LEU A 778 -12.34 9.43 -17.97
CA LEU A 778 -12.13 8.00 -17.86
C LEU A 778 -11.12 7.72 -16.73
N LEU A 779 -11.54 7.04 -15.68
CA LEU A 779 -10.66 6.67 -14.58
C LEU A 779 -10.04 5.29 -14.78
N ARG A 780 -10.74 4.38 -15.45
CA ARG A 780 -10.30 3.01 -15.73
C ARG A 780 -10.86 2.51 -17.05
N GLU A 781 -10.03 1.84 -17.83
CA GLU A 781 -10.37 1.19 -19.10
C GLU A 781 -11.34 0.01 -18.96
N ASP A 782 -11.84 -0.48 -20.11
CA ASP A 782 -12.79 -1.59 -20.22
C ASP A 782 -12.30 -2.91 -19.65
N ARG A 783 -13.20 -3.60 -18.93
CA ARG A 783 -12.98 -4.93 -18.36
C ARG A 783 -14.22 -5.81 -18.51
N PRO A 784 -14.08 -7.15 -18.59
CA PRO A 784 -15.22 -8.05 -18.73
C PRO A 784 -16.17 -8.05 -17.51
N THR A 785 -17.49 -8.13 -17.73
CA THR A 785 -18.49 -8.14 -16.63
C THR A 785 -18.36 -9.35 -15.70
N ALA A 786 -17.80 -10.46 -16.16
CA ALA A 786 -17.50 -11.62 -15.31
C ALA A 786 -16.52 -11.31 -14.17
N VAL A 787 -15.67 -10.28 -14.33
CA VAL A 787 -14.78 -9.80 -13.28
C VAL A 787 -15.57 -9.11 -12.17
N TRP A 788 -16.67 -8.45 -12.54
CA TRP A 788 -17.50 -7.67 -11.66
C TRP A 788 -18.46 -8.51 -10.81
N SER A 789 -19.11 -9.55 -11.37
CA SER A 789 -20.08 -10.41 -10.66
C SER A 789 -19.54 -11.82 -10.37
N ARG A 790 -19.07 -12.09 -9.15
CA ARG A 790 -18.55 -13.42 -8.74
C ARG A 790 -19.49 -14.14 -7.76
N GLN A 791 -19.62 -15.46 -7.90
CA GLN A 791 -20.30 -16.29 -6.90
C GLN A 791 -19.46 -16.38 -5.63
N SER A 792 -20.10 -16.14 -4.47
CA SER A 792 -19.56 -16.55 -3.17
C SER A 792 -19.28 -18.06 -3.22
N SER A 793 -18.05 -18.48 -2.90
CA SER A 793 -17.68 -19.89 -2.77
C SER A 793 -18.24 -20.56 -1.51
N VAL A 794 -19.26 -19.98 -0.88
CA VAL A 794 -19.97 -20.54 0.27
C VAL A 794 -21.31 -21.10 -0.24
N THR A 795 -21.34 -22.38 -0.61
CA THR A 795 -22.52 -23.26 -0.51
C THR A 795 -22.11 -24.71 -0.76
N SER A 796 -21.65 -25.36 0.31
CA SER A 796 -22.01 -26.74 0.69
C SER A 796 -21.70 -26.92 2.16
#